data_AF-A0A956AWM4-F1
#
_entry.id   AF-A0A956AWM4-F1
#
_cell.length_a   1.000
_cell.length_b   1.000
_cell.length_c   1.000
_cell.angle_alpha   90.00
_cell.angle_beta   90.00
_cell.angle_gamma   90.00
#
_symmetry.space_group_name_H-M   'P 1'
#
loop_
_entity.id
_entity.type
_entity.pdbx_description
1 polymer ?
#
loop_
_entity_poly.entity_id
_entity_poly.type
_entity_poly.pdbx_seq_one_letter_code
_entity_poly.pdbx_strand_id
1 'polypeptide(L)'
;EVGHTLGLRHNFQGSYDSLNYPDAYWRMREENLTEAQTLADIYRLSNQTEAQIDGQMKQLQYSSIMDYGFGWANDLAGVGKYDHAAMVFGYTSDVYRAEGSRCARYDSQPDGAGCLAKLPGYIQVFKKRKGNLNAAGALMDRTELGFTYDDPGLPSVTLLERFHYTTLAQAFPTLEDFAERGREFMHYVDYLEAKGGEDRPIRVPFMFCSDEWEGGLISCHAWDQGADPFELARSKIEEYRATYPFVNFRRDRPWFDIWDPLFTYFFRTFLPLSDIFQSWYVAPYGDDPLFDRTYDLAINAGFSLLGEVLATPPYGQFCDTEDGRLIHISDEPVLQGDEYIDPDCPDGSRRVRIAPGEGRRRFSAYDPNAGYYFEYKPQEAGHYWATLAAVWALVDPEAYVVGVEGDAGTYAISFYDWFDDELERLSNNVLSKNYAAFAPRGAPVQGEGGAWTTGLKHIPAAPLYDSQAGGYFNAETGEAVALDPSAGPPAGPIGLCNPCEADNDCAGHTGFLDGTYCQPLEDGSRVCLQDCTNSADLCPAGTECDPRGNCVPPAGTLAACAALAGDCGPQNPLGDCAAGATCVDGTCVEYPWEPVVESEPTFSLATDILFYGFLFTTASYSTRFNDQLNVFRPGSPNAVEADPNTSEIVQFTDPESGVTYAAVQPRCDGGISGGATGLCGACDEDADCAGHTGFLGGTYCQPIGDNEDDFFCLQDCTNDPTVCAAGDVCDGRGNCVPALGICRDSGACSAENPLGQCPAGQTCSGGACVTPFVPSEHCQFLRPDDTGAVQLVRRGQALADAYNASLAAWYSYQGDDAALDNQLARRYFADRFRMRNHIDLLETVQATYAIFGRVY
;
A
#
# COMPACT_ATOMS: atom_id res chain seq x y z
N GLU A 1 11.35 -6.96 -34.22
CA GLU A 1 11.14 -8.19 -33.42
C GLU A 1 11.55 -9.41 -34.24
N VAL A 2 12.56 -10.17 -33.77
CA VAL A 2 13.08 -11.35 -34.47
C VAL A 2 12.08 -12.50 -34.45
N GLY A 3 11.30 -12.69 -33.39
CA GLY A 3 10.39 -13.83 -33.28
C GLY A 3 9.20 -13.82 -34.27
N HIS A 4 8.67 -12.66 -34.69
CA HIS A 4 7.71 -12.60 -35.81
C HIS A 4 8.30 -13.15 -37.12
N THR A 5 9.61 -13.00 -37.33
CA THR A 5 10.31 -13.60 -38.49
C THR A 5 10.36 -15.13 -38.39
N LEU A 6 10.31 -15.66 -37.16
CA LEU A 6 10.27 -17.09 -36.86
C LEU A 6 8.84 -17.65 -36.80
N GLY A 7 7.82 -16.81 -37.01
CA GLY A 7 6.41 -17.20 -36.99
C GLY A 7 5.78 -17.26 -35.59
N LEU A 8 6.38 -16.61 -34.60
CA LEU A 8 5.89 -16.55 -33.24
C LEU A 8 4.94 -15.35 -33.06
N ARG A 9 3.97 -15.49 -32.15
CA ARG A 9 3.15 -14.37 -31.64
C ARG A 9 3.84 -13.73 -30.45
N HIS A 10 3.36 -12.56 -30.01
CA HIS A 10 3.74 -12.02 -28.71
C HIS A 10 3.45 -13.02 -27.60
N ASN A 11 4.34 -13.05 -26.61
CA ASN A 11 4.22 -13.85 -25.40
C ASN A 11 4.61 -13.00 -24.20
N PHE A 12 3.63 -12.34 -23.58
CA PHE A 12 3.82 -11.45 -22.42
C PHE A 12 3.92 -12.18 -21.08
N GLN A 13 3.97 -13.52 -21.10
CA GLN A 13 4.27 -14.34 -19.92
C GLN A 13 5.74 -14.79 -19.88
N GLY A 14 6.56 -14.35 -20.85
CA GLY A 14 7.94 -14.79 -20.98
C GLY A 14 8.80 -14.39 -19.78
N SER A 15 8.56 -13.20 -19.23
CA SER A 15 9.22 -12.59 -18.10
C SER A 15 8.85 -13.26 -16.79
N TYR A 16 7.72 -13.96 -16.72
CA TYR A 16 7.24 -14.66 -15.51
C TYR A 16 7.56 -16.17 -15.55
N ASP A 17 7.80 -16.73 -16.75
CA ASP A 17 8.07 -18.14 -17.03
C ASP A 17 9.50 -18.58 -16.64
N SER A 18 9.82 -18.40 -15.37
CA SER A 18 11.14 -18.59 -14.76
C SER A 18 11.72 -19.99 -14.89
N LEU A 19 10.87 -21.02 -14.90
CA LEU A 19 11.28 -22.41 -15.17
C LEU A 19 11.96 -22.53 -16.54
N ASN A 20 11.64 -21.63 -17.47
CA ASN A 20 12.10 -21.65 -18.86
C ASN A 20 13.08 -20.52 -19.21
N TYR A 21 13.59 -19.81 -18.21
CA TYR A 21 14.73 -18.91 -18.42
C TYR A 21 15.98 -19.68 -18.89
N PRO A 22 16.98 -18.98 -19.49
CA PRO A 22 18.26 -19.56 -19.84
C PRO A 22 18.97 -20.21 -18.64
N ASP A 23 19.67 -21.33 -18.86
CA ASP A 23 20.37 -22.05 -17.79
C ASP A 23 21.42 -21.18 -17.05
N ALA A 24 21.92 -20.12 -17.70
CA ALA A 24 22.84 -19.17 -17.08
C ALA A 24 22.22 -18.40 -15.91
N TYR A 25 20.92 -18.10 -15.97
CA TYR A 25 20.18 -17.45 -14.88
C TYR A 25 20.24 -18.32 -13.63
N TRP A 26 19.84 -19.58 -13.75
CA TRP A 26 19.77 -20.52 -12.62
C TRP A 26 21.14 -20.84 -12.02
N ARG A 27 22.21 -20.85 -12.84
CA ARG A 27 23.58 -20.97 -12.33
C ARG A 27 24.01 -19.78 -11.47
N MET A 28 23.53 -18.57 -11.79
CA MET A 28 23.79 -17.37 -10.98
C MET A 28 22.88 -17.32 -9.75
N ARG A 29 21.60 -17.73 -9.89
CA ARG A 29 20.62 -17.75 -8.80
C ARG A 29 20.97 -18.77 -7.72
N GLU A 30 21.67 -19.85 -8.06
CA GLU A 30 22.13 -20.86 -7.08
C GLU A 30 22.94 -20.25 -5.91
N GLU A 31 23.59 -19.09 -6.11
CA GLU A 31 24.37 -18.39 -5.07
C GLU A 31 23.51 -17.93 -3.88
N ASN A 32 22.29 -17.43 -4.12
CA ASN A 32 21.38 -16.96 -3.08
C ASN A 32 20.06 -17.75 -3.01
N LEU A 33 19.94 -18.86 -3.76
CA LEU A 33 18.78 -19.74 -3.72
C LEU A 33 18.74 -20.53 -2.40
N THR A 34 17.88 -20.10 -1.49
CA THR A 34 17.69 -20.71 -0.17
C THR A 34 16.22 -20.75 0.19
N GLU A 35 15.84 -21.64 1.10
CA GLU A 35 14.50 -21.63 1.69
C GLU A 35 14.31 -20.32 2.47
N ALA A 36 13.23 -19.59 2.18
CA ALA A 36 12.92 -18.33 2.83
C ALA A 36 11.90 -18.54 3.95
N GLN A 37 12.32 -18.28 5.20
CA GLN A 37 11.47 -18.44 6.39
C GLN A 37 11.19 -17.09 7.07
N THR A 38 12.12 -16.16 6.95
CA THR A 38 12.04 -14.80 7.49
C THR A 38 11.90 -13.76 6.38
N LEU A 39 11.45 -12.57 6.74
CA LEU A 39 11.40 -11.43 5.83
C LEU A 39 12.79 -11.10 5.24
N ALA A 40 13.84 -11.16 6.07
CA ALA A 40 15.22 -10.96 5.62
C ALA A 40 15.66 -12.00 4.56
N ASP A 41 15.16 -13.24 4.65
CA ASP A 41 15.43 -14.24 3.62
C ASP A 41 14.75 -13.91 2.29
N ILE A 42 13.53 -13.37 2.31
CA ILE A 42 12.81 -12.94 1.10
C ILE A 42 13.60 -11.84 0.39
N TYR A 43 14.08 -10.83 1.12
CA TYR A 43 14.91 -9.77 0.54
C TYR A 43 16.27 -10.27 0.06
N ARG A 44 16.92 -11.19 0.80
CA ARG A 44 18.16 -11.83 0.36
C ARG A 44 17.95 -12.65 -0.91
N LEU A 45 16.80 -13.29 -1.04
CA LEU A 45 16.42 -14.05 -2.22
C LEU A 45 16.19 -13.10 -3.39
N SER A 46 15.46 -12.00 -3.20
CA SER A 46 15.01 -11.06 -4.26
C SER A 46 16.10 -10.08 -4.70
N ASN A 47 17.02 -9.70 -3.81
CA ASN A 47 18.12 -8.79 -4.15
C ASN A 47 19.24 -9.50 -4.89
N GLN A 48 19.77 -8.85 -5.93
CA GLN A 48 20.90 -9.36 -6.68
C GLN A 48 22.20 -9.24 -5.87
N THR A 49 23.02 -10.29 -5.88
CA THR A 49 24.40 -10.21 -5.41
C THR A 49 25.28 -9.45 -6.42
N GLU A 50 26.44 -8.95 -6.00
CA GLU A 50 27.38 -8.26 -6.90
C GLU A 50 27.74 -9.13 -8.12
N ALA A 51 27.94 -10.45 -7.90
CA ALA A 51 28.23 -11.38 -8.98
C ALA A 51 27.06 -11.54 -9.97
N GLN A 52 25.82 -11.44 -9.49
CA GLN A 52 24.63 -11.47 -10.33
C GLN A 52 24.42 -10.17 -11.12
N ILE A 53 24.81 -9.02 -10.54
CA ILE A 53 24.81 -7.71 -11.21
C ILE A 53 25.87 -7.71 -12.32
N ASP A 54 27.12 -8.06 -12.00
CA ASP A 54 28.22 -8.18 -12.96
C ASP A 54 27.91 -9.19 -14.08
N GLY A 55 27.21 -10.27 -13.73
CA GLY A 55 26.73 -11.30 -14.64
C GLY A 55 25.52 -10.91 -15.47
N GLN A 56 24.94 -9.72 -15.26
CA GLN A 56 23.76 -9.20 -15.95
C GLN A 56 22.54 -10.16 -15.84
N MET A 57 22.34 -10.77 -14.67
CA MET A 57 21.34 -11.82 -14.47
C MET A 57 19.91 -11.41 -14.89
N LYS A 58 19.50 -10.14 -14.68
CA LYS A 58 18.19 -9.62 -15.11
C LYS A 58 17.95 -9.75 -16.62
N GLN A 59 18.99 -9.62 -17.46
CA GLN A 59 18.84 -9.78 -18.93
C GLN A 59 18.47 -11.21 -19.35
N LEU A 60 18.52 -12.17 -18.43
CA LEU A 60 18.16 -13.56 -18.64
C LEU A 60 16.75 -13.88 -18.11
N GLN A 61 16.02 -12.91 -17.55
CA GLN A 61 14.65 -13.10 -17.04
C GLN A 61 13.62 -13.05 -18.18
N TYR A 62 13.75 -13.96 -19.13
CA TYR A 62 12.78 -14.14 -20.21
C TYR A 62 12.82 -15.57 -20.74
N SER A 63 11.66 -16.13 -21.08
CA SER A 63 11.55 -17.42 -21.77
C SER A 63 11.31 -17.30 -23.28
N SER A 64 10.89 -16.12 -23.74
CA SER A 64 10.55 -15.82 -25.14
C SER A 64 11.07 -14.44 -25.57
N ILE A 65 11.68 -14.34 -26.76
CA ILE A 65 12.06 -13.07 -27.40
C ILE A 65 10.84 -12.24 -27.85
N MET A 66 9.66 -12.84 -27.76
CA MET A 66 8.38 -12.22 -28.08
C MET A 66 7.69 -11.62 -26.86
N ASP A 67 8.39 -11.60 -25.73
CA ASP A 67 8.07 -10.73 -24.63
C ASP A 67 8.59 -9.31 -24.90
N TYR A 68 7.85 -8.31 -24.41
CA TYR A 68 8.35 -6.94 -24.39
C TYR A 68 9.09 -6.73 -23.08
N GLY A 69 10.42 -6.95 -23.10
CA GLY A 69 11.23 -6.77 -21.92
C GLY A 69 11.18 -5.36 -21.33
N PHE A 70 11.30 -5.31 -20.01
CA PHE A 70 11.40 -4.14 -19.12
C PHE A 70 12.24 -2.94 -19.60
N GLY A 71 13.28 -3.14 -20.42
CA GLY A 71 14.16 -2.05 -20.83
C GLY A 71 14.98 -2.33 -22.06
N TRP A 72 15.68 -1.30 -22.54
CA TRP A 72 16.50 -1.35 -23.77
C TRP A 72 17.64 -2.38 -23.73
N ALA A 73 17.98 -2.90 -22.55
CA ALA A 73 19.05 -3.87 -22.33
C ALA A 73 18.54 -5.31 -22.14
N ASN A 74 17.24 -5.58 -22.25
CA ASN A 74 16.68 -6.93 -22.13
C ASN A 74 16.69 -7.70 -23.46
N ASP A 75 16.52 -9.02 -23.35
CA ASP A 75 16.31 -9.96 -24.46
C ASP A 75 17.46 -10.01 -25.48
N LEU A 76 18.66 -9.63 -25.04
CA LEU A 76 19.87 -9.58 -25.88
C LEU A 76 20.51 -10.96 -26.11
N ALA A 77 20.06 -12.00 -25.39
CA ALA A 77 20.57 -13.36 -25.53
C ALA A 77 19.89 -14.18 -26.65
N GLY A 78 18.97 -13.57 -27.41
CA GLY A 78 18.30 -14.18 -28.57
C GLY A 78 17.03 -14.95 -28.20
N VAL A 79 16.68 -15.98 -28.99
CA VAL A 79 15.48 -16.78 -28.75
C VAL A 79 15.57 -17.57 -27.44
N GLY A 80 14.47 -17.63 -26.69
CA GLY A 80 14.38 -18.35 -25.42
C GLY A 80 13.88 -19.80 -25.55
N LYS A 81 13.74 -20.50 -24.42
CA LYS A 81 13.32 -21.92 -24.42
C LYS A 81 11.87 -22.10 -24.88
N TYR A 82 10.99 -21.15 -24.56
CA TYR A 82 9.62 -21.14 -25.07
C TYR A 82 9.63 -21.09 -26.61
N ASP A 83 10.38 -20.14 -27.18
CA ASP A 83 10.47 -19.97 -28.64
C ASP A 83 10.93 -21.25 -29.32
N HIS A 84 11.96 -21.89 -28.77
CA HIS A 84 12.49 -23.14 -29.29
C HIS A 84 11.45 -24.27 -29.23
N ALA A 85 10.74 -24.41 -28.10
CA ALA A 85 9.69 -25.41 -27.94
C ALA A 85 8.51 -25.16 -28.89
N ALA A 86 8.06 -23.90 -29.02
CA ALA A 86 6.98 -23.50 -29.92
C ALA A 86 7.34 -23.76 -31.40
N MET A 87 8.57 -23.42 -31.81
CA MET A 87 9.08 -23.74 -33.15
C MET A 87 9.12 -25.25 -33.37
N VAL A 88 9.70 -26.03 -32.46
CA VAL A 88 9.75 -27.50 -32.61
C VAL A 88 8.34 -28.07 -32.72
N PHE A 89 7.40 -27.66 -31.85
CA PHE A 89 6.02 -28.12 -31.90
C PHE A 89 5.35 -27.81 -33.25
N GLY A 90 5.49 -26.57 -33.75
CA GLY A 90 4.90 -26.17 -35.04
C GLY A 90 5.52 -26.89 -36.24
N TYR A 91 6.85 -26.92 -36.33
CA TYR A 91 7.57 -27.48 -37.49
C TYR A 91 7.60 -29.01 -37.52
N THR A 92 7.28 -29.68 -36.42
CA THR A 92 7.18 -31.14 -36.36
C THR A 92 5.74 -31.65 -36.35
N SER A 93 4.74 -30.77 -36.46
CA SER A 93 3.38 -31.23 -36.73
C SER A 93 3.26 -31.60 -38.21
N ASP A 94 3.23 -32.90 -38.48
CA ASP A 94 3.21 -33.44 -39.83
C ASP A 94 2.43 -34.77 -39.90
N VAL A 95 2.46 -35.41 -41.07
CA VAL A 95 1.84 -36.69 -41.35
C VAL A 95 2.80 -37.82 -40.99
N TYR A 96 2.40 -38.63 -40.01
CA TYR A 96 3.17 -39.78 -39.54
C TYR A 96 2.40 -41.08 -39.77
N ARG A 97 3.14 -42.19 -39.93
CA ARG A 97 2.52 -43.52 -39.94
C ARG A 97 2.04 -43.87 -38.53
N ALA A 98 0.79 -44.28 -38.41
CA ALA A 98 0.13 -44.64 -37.16
C ALA A 98 -0.74 -45.90 -37.32
N GLU A 99 -1.14 -46.48 -36.19
CA GLU A 99 -1.98 -47.68 -36.12
C GLU A 99 -3.06 -47.53 -35.03
N GLY A 100 -4.09 -48.37 -35.08
CA GLY A 100 -5.09 -48.50 -34.01
C GLY A 100 -5.90 -47.24 -33.75
N SER A 101 -6.05 -46.88 -32.47
CA SER A 101 -6.87 -45.75 -32.00
C SER A 101 -6.40 -44.40 -32.54
N ARG A 102 -5.11 -44.24 -32.87
CA ARG A 102 -4.56 -43.01 -33.44
C ARG A 102 -5.18 -42.67 -34.79
N CYS A 103 -5.45 -43.69 -35.63
CA CYS A 103 -6.11 -43.52 -36.92
C CYS A 103 -7.57 -43.05 -36.79
N ALA A 104 -8.23 -43.38 -35.68
CA ALA A 104 -9.61 -42.97 -35.43
C ALA A 104 -9.70 -41.59 -34.74
N ARG A 105 -8.68 -41.21 -33.96
CA ARG A 105 -8.66 -39.96 -33.18
C ARG A 105 -8.17 -38.75 -33.98
N TYR A 106 -7.31 -38.96 -34.97
CA TYR A 106 -6.72 -37.88 -35.77
C TYR A 106 -7.10 -38.00 -37.25
N ASP A 107 -7.07 -36.86 -37.95
CA ASP A 107 -7.29 -36.84 -39.40
C ASP A 107 -6.25 -37.71 -40.10
N SER A 108 -6.72 -38.72 -40.84
CA SER A 108 -5.83 -39.77 -41.37
C SER A 108 -6.33 -40.39 -42.66
N GLN A 109 -5.38 -40.93 -43.45
CA GLN A 109 -5.67 -41.70 -44.66
C GLN A 109 -5.11 -43.13 -44.55
N PRO A 110 -5.85 -44.17 -44.99
CA PRO A 110 -5.36 -45.54 -44.98
C PRO A 110 -4.12 -45.71 -45.87
N ASP A 111 -3.11 -46.47 -45.41
CA ASP A 111 -1.86 -46.69 -46.18
C ASP A 111 -1.57 -48.16 -46.52
N GLY A 112 -2.48 -49.07 -46.15
CA GLY A 112 -2.38 -50.51 -46.38
C GLY A 112 -1.65 -51.30 -45.27
N ALA A 113 -0.85 -50.64 -44.42
CA ALA A 113 -0.25 -51.22 -43.21
C ALA A 113 -0.80 -50.59 -41.91
N GLY A 114 -1.39 -49.40 -42.01
CA GLY A 114 -2.08 -48.70 -40.93
C GLY A 114 -2.78 -47.48 -41.51
N CYS A 115 -2.46 -46.30 -41.00
CA CYS A 115 -2.83 -45.02 -41.59
C CYS A 115 -1.67 -44.03 -41.59
N LEU A 116 -1.75 -43.03 -42.46
CA LEU A 116 -0.99 -41.79 -42.39
C LEU A 116 -1.86 -40.77 -41.67
N ALA A 117 -1.53 -40.46 -40.41
CA ALA A 117 -2.29 -39.55 -39.56
C ALA A 117 -1.54 -38.22 -39.41
N LYS A 118 -2.27 -37.10 -39.49
CA LYS A 118 -1.75 -35.77 -39.18
C LYS A 118 -1.68 -35.62 -37.66
N LEU A 119 -0.48 -35.69 -37.10
CA LEU A 119 -0.28 -35.67 -35.66
C LEU A 119 0.26 -34.30 -35.18
N PRO A 120 -0.05 -33.88 -33.94
CA PRO A 120 0.56 -32.71 -33.31
C PRO A 120 2.07 -32.88 -33.16
N GLY A 121 2.85 -31.80 -33.08
CA GLY A 121 4.30 -31.90 -33.00
C GLY A 121 4.86 -32.45 -31.68
N TYR A 122 6.18 -32.38 -31.58
CA TYR A 122 6.91 -32.73 -30.36
C TYR A 122 6.76 -31.64 -29.29
N ILE A 123 6.62 -32.08 -28.04
CA ILE A 123 6.65 -31.24 -26.85
C ILE A 123 7.90 -31.58 -26.02
N GLN A 124 8.28 -30.71 -25.10
CA GLN A 124 9.30 -31.05 -24.10
C GLN A 124 8.67 -31.76 -22.89
N VAL A 125 9.34 -32.81 -22.44
CA VAL A 125 9.07 -33.51 -21.18
C VAL A 125 10.36 -33.57 -20.35
N PHE A 126 10.24 -33.70 -19.03
CA PHE A 126 11.40 -34.00 -18.20
C PHE A 126 11.83 -35.46 -18.41
N LYS A 127 13.15 -35.69 -18.42
CA LYS A 127 13.72 -37.04 -18.54
C LYS A 127 13.37 -37.94 -17.35
N LYS A 128 13.32 -37.36 -16.16
CA LYS A 128 12.85 -38.06 -14.95
C LYS A 128 11.31 -38.14 -14.99
N ARG A 129 10.78 -39.30 -14.61
CA ARG A 129 9.33 -39.53 -14.46
C ARG A 129 8.81 -38.92 -13.17
N LYS A 130 7.49 -38.75 -13.05
CA LYS A 130 6.81 -38.11 -11.90
C LYS A 130 7.40 -38.52 -10.54
N GLY A 131 7.45 -39.82 -10.24
CA GLY A 131 7.93 -40.31 -8.93
C GLY A 131 9.43 -40.08 -8.66
N ASN A 132 10.20 -39.67 -9.67
CA ASN A 132 11.63 -39.35 -9.55
C ASN A 132 11.93 -37.85 -9.61
N LEU A 133 10.90 -37.00 -9.70
CA LEU A 133 11.01 -35.54 -9.71
C LEU A 133 10.79 -34.91 -8.33
N ASN A 134 10.92 -35.69 -7.24
CA ASN A 134 10.62 -35.25 -5.88
C ASN A 134 9.24 -34.55 -5.80
N ALA A 135 9.13 -33.45 -5.03
CA ALA A 135 7.90 -32.70 -4.87
C ALA A 135 7.45 -32.03 -6.18
N ALA A 136 8.39 -31.67 -7.08
CA ALA A 136 8.05 -31.03 -8.35
C ALA A 136 7.13 -31.90 -9.22
N GLY A 137 7.34 -33.22 -9.22
CA GLY A 137 6.47 -34.15 -9.93
C GLY A 137 5.01 -34.14 -9.44
N ALA A 138 4.80 -33.95 -8.13
CA ALA A 138 3.47 -33.83 -7.55
C ALA A 138 2.84 -32.45 -7.81
N LEU A 139 3.61 -31.37 -7.68
CA LEU A 139 3.16 -30.00 -7.95
C LEU A 139 2.67 -29.85 -9.39
N MET A 140 3.45 -30.32 -10.38
CA MET A 140 3.09 -30.25 -11.81
C MET A 140 1.99 -31.23 -12.24
N ASP A 141 1.54 -32.12 -11.35
CA ASP A 141 0.41 -33.03 -11.58
C ASP A 141 -0.83 -32.64 -10.76
N ARG A 142 -0.79 -31.49 -10.08
CA ARG A 142 -1.91 -30.99 -9.30
C ARG A 142 -3.06 -30.59 -10.22
N THR A 143 -4.28 -30.74 -9.71
CA THR A 143 -5.52 -30.43 -10.40
C THR A 143 -6.21 -29.23 -9.77
N GLU A 144 -6.63 -28.28 -10.60
CA GLU A 144 -7.39 -27.09 -10.23
C GLU A 144 -8.57 -26.96 -11.20
N LEU A 145 -9.78 -26.75 -10.68
CA LEU A 145 -11.02 -26.71 -11.46
C LEU A 145 -11.23 -27.93 -12.40
N GLY A 146 -10.67 -29.09 -12.02
CA GLY A 146 -10.75 -30.32 -12.81
C GLY A 146 -9.71 -30.46 -13.93
N PHE A 147 -8.80 -29.51 -14.08
CA PHE A 147 -7.70 -29.53 -15.04
C PHE A 147 -6.35 -29.66 -14.33
N THR A 148 -5.44 -30.46 -14.88
CA THR A 148 -4.05 -30.46 -14.40
C THR A 148 -3.28 -29.27 -14.97
N TYR A 149 -2.21 -28.80 -14.32
CA TYR A 149 -1.33 -27.75 -14.90
C TYR A 149 -0.70 -28.16 -16.24
N ASP A 150 -0.74 -29.46 -16.59
CA ASP A 150 -0.30 -29.96 -17.88
C ASP A 150 -1.41 -30.02 -18.95
N ASP A 151 -2.64 -29.66 -18.62
CA ASP A 151 -3.77 -29.60 -19.56
C ASP A 151 -3.87 -28.22 -20.22
N PRO A 152 -4.21 -28.16 -21.53
CA PRO A 152 -4.40 -26.91 -22.25
C PRO A 152 -5.77 -26.24 -22.00
N GLY A 153 -6.48 -26.64 -20.93
CA GLY A 153 -7.92 -26.46 -20.77
C GLY A 153 -8.38 -25.03 -20.49
N LEU A 154 -7.55 -24.21 -19.83
CA LEU A 154 -7.84 -22.80 -19.51
C LEU A 154 -6.52 -22.01 -19.47
N PRO A 155 -6.47 -20.77 -20.03
CA PRO A 155 -5.28 -19.92 -19.98
C PRO A 155 -4.92 -19.40 -18.56
N SER A 156 -5.82 -19.51 -17.58
CA SER A 156 -5.68 -18.97 -16.22
C SER A 156 -5.18 -19.94 -15.14
N VAL A 157 -4.88 -21.20 -15.51
CA VAL A 157 -4.45 -22.23 -14.55
C VAL A 157 -2.98 -22.59 -14.81
N THR A 158 -2.08 -21.79 -14.25
CA THR A 158 -0.63 -22.00 -14.33
C THR A 158 -0.02 -22.15 -12.94
N LEU A 159 0.90 -23.11 -12.81
CA LEU A 159 1.58 -23.39 -11.56
C LEU A 159 2.39 -22.20 -11.05
N LEU A 160 2.96 -21.39 -11.95
CA LEU A 160 3.79 -20.25 -11.56
C LEU A 160 2.96 -19.07 -11.00
N GLU A 161 1.64 -19.02 -11.25
CA GLU A 161 0.72 -18.07 -10.59
C GLU A 161 0.13 -18.62 -9.28
N ARG A 162 0.64 -19.75 -8.79
CA ARG A 162 0.20 -20.40 -7.53
C ARG A 162 1.35 -20.67 -6.56
N PHE A 163 2.59 -20.68 -7.06
CA PHE A 163 3.78 -21.00 -6.30
C PHE A 163 4.89 -20.02 -6.63
N HIS A 164 5.67 -19.65 -5.62
CA HIS A 164 6.86 -18.84 -5.80
C HIS A 164 7.86 -19.65 -6.64
N TYR A 165 8.49 -19.00 -7.63
CA TYR A 165 9.35 -19.71 -8.59
C TYR A 165 10.52 -20.47 -7.95
N THR A 166 11.01 -20.01 -6.80
CA THR A 166 12.06 -20.73 -6.04
C THR A 166 11.53 -21.96 -5.33
N THR A 167 10.30 -21.94 -4.82
CA THR A 167 9.63 -23.12 -4.26
C THR A 167 9.58 -24.22 -5.31
N LEU A 168 9.17 -23.87 -6.54
CA LEU A 168 9.16 -24.82 -7.65
C LEU A 168 10.57 -25.31 -7.99
N ALA A 169 11.56 -24.41 -8.11
CA ALA A 169 12.93 -24.80 -8.45
C ALA A 169 13.56 -25.73 -7.40
N GLN A 170 13.31 -25.48 -6.11
CA GLN A 170 13.80 -26.29 -4.99
C GLN A 170 13.03 -27.61 -4.85
N ALA A 171 11.83 -27.72 -5.41
CA ALA A 171 11.06 -28.96 -5.42
C ALA A 171 11.66 -30.04 -6.34
N PHE A 172 12.54 -29.68 -7.28
CA PHE A 172 13.27 -30.63 -8.13
C PHE A 172 14.40 -31.32 -7.35
N PRO A 173 14.83 -32.52 -7.77
CA PRO A 173 15.99 -33.18 -7.13
C PRO A 173 17.29 -32.39 -7.30
N THR A 174 17.53 -31.81 -8.48
CA THR A 174 18.58 -30.80 -8.73
C THR A 174 18.11 -29.77 -9.75
N LEU A 175 18.68 -28.56 -9.74
CA LEU A 175 18.37 -27.53 -10.77
C LEU A 175 18.67 -28.03 -12.19
N GLU A 176 19.62 -28.95 -12.31
CA GLU A 176 20.02 -29.53 -13.57
C GLU A 176 18.95 -30.47 -14.18
N ASP A 177 17.95 -30.88 -13.42
CA ASP A 177 16.82 -31.69 -13.89
C ASP A 177 15.78 -30.89 -14.68
N PHE A 178 15.66 -29.58 -14.41
CA PHE A 178 14.83 -28.68 -15.21
C PHE A 178 15.64 -27.80 -16.18
N ALA A 179 16.97 -27.81 -16.11
CA ALA A 179 17.83 -27.24 -17.16
C ALA A 179 17.63 -27.97 -18.51
N GLU A 180 18.18 -27.41 -19.60
CA GLU A 180 18.02 -27.98 -20.96
C GLU A 180 18.42 -29.47 -21.03
N ARG A 181 19.51 -29.84 -20.33
CA ARG A 181 20.01 -31.23 -20.26
C ARG A 181 19.08 -32.21 -19.55
N GLY A 182 18.18 -31.73 -18.69
CA GLY A 182 17.19 -32.53 -17.96
C GLY A 182 15.90 -32.79 -18.76
N ARG A 183 15.78 -32.18 -19.95
CA ARG A 183 14.60 -32.25 -20.81
C ARG A 183 14.85 -33.13 -22.04
N GLU A 184 13.79 -33.67 -22.60
CA GLU A 184 13.79 -34.38 -23.88
C GLU A 184 12.52 -34.09 -24.68
N PHE A 185 12.60 -34.24 -26.01
CA PHE A 185 11.43 -34.11 -26.86
C PHE A 185 10.66 -35.42 -26.96
N MET A 186 9.35 -35.35 -26.75
CA MET A 186 8.42 -36.47 -26.87
C MET A 186 7.28 -36.06 -27.80
N HIS A 187 6.81 -36.98 -28.65
CA HIS A 187 5.67 -36.70 -29.50
C HIS A 187 4.43 -36.50 -28.61
N TYR A 188 3.66 -35.43 -28.82
CA TYR A 188 2.53 -35.10 -27.94
C TYR A 188 1.53 -36.25 -27.78
N VAL A 189 1.29 -37.03 -28.85
CA VAL A 189 0.37 -38.18 -28.78
C VAL A 189 0.90 -39.31 -27.90
N ASP A 190 2.22 -39.55 -27.89
CA ASP A 190 2.84 -40.56 -27.04
C ASP A 190 2.72 -40.12 -25.57
N TYR A 191 2.90 -38.83 -25.31
CA TYR A 191 2.73 -38.26 -23.98
C TYR A 191 1.30 -38.43 -23.46
N LEU A 192 0.29 -38.14 -24.29
CA LEU A 192 -1.13 -38.33 -23.92
C LEU A 192 -1.46 -39.79 -23.59
N GLU A 193 -0.86 -40.75 -24.30
CA GLU A 193 -1.05 -42.18 -24.04
C GLU A 193 -0.31 -42.66 -22.79
N ALA A 194 0.73 -41.93 -22.36
CA ALA A 194 1.52 -42.20 -21.16
C ALA A 194 1.01 -41.45 -19.91
N LYS A 195 -0.11 -40.73 -19.98
CA LYS A 195 -0.73 -40.07 -18.81
C LYS A 195 -1.28 -41.12 -17.82
N GLY A 196 -0.55 -41.38 -16.74
CA GLY A 196 -1.07 -42.13 -15.58
C GLY A 196 -0.01 -42.73 -14.64
N GLY A 197 -0.24 -42.61 -13.33
CA GLY A 197 0.62 -43.20 -12.29
C GLY A 197 1.96 -42.48 -12.08
N GLU A 198 2.82 -43.07 -11.24
CA GLU A 198 4.13 -42.50 -10.84
C GLU A 198 5.19 -42.54 -11.94
N ASP A 199 5.03 -43.43 -12.93
CA ASP A 199 5.96 -43.55 -14.05
C ASP A 199 5.60 -42.61 -15.22
N ARG A 200 4.56 -41.76 -15.06
CA ARG A 200 4.13 -40.86 -16.13
C ARG A 200 5.22 -39.83 -16.48
N PRO A 201 5.41 -39.51 -17.77
CA PRO A 201 6.20 -38.35 -18.15
C PRO A 201 5.51 -37.06 -17.68
N ILE A 202 6.29 -36.11 -17.20
CA ILE A 202 5.82 -34.76 -16.86
C ILE A 202 6.18 -33.83 -18.01
N ARG A 203 5.18 -33.15 -18.57
CA ARG A 203 5.37 -32.12 -19.60
C ARG A 203 6.05 -30.91 -18.97
N VAL A 204 7.00 -30.31 -19.68
CA VAL A 204 7.55 -29.01 -19.28
C VAL A 204 6.45 -27.97 -19.48
N PRO A 205 5.98 -27.30 -18.41
CA PRO A 205 5.00 -26.23 -18.56
C PRO A 205 5.69 -25.04 -19.23
N PHE A 206 4.98 -24.39 -20.14
CA PHE A 206 5.40 -23.18 -20.84
C PHE A 206 4.25 -22.19 -20.73
N MET A 207 4.52 -21.00 -20.22
CA MET A 207 3.51 -19.96 -20.11
C MET A 207 3.35 -19.24 -21.45
N PHE A 208 2.13 -18.84 -21.77
CA PHE A 208 1.80 -18.13 -23.00
C PHE A 208 0.64 -17.15 -22.80
N CYS A 209 0.90 -15.88 -23.11
CA CYS A 209 -0.13 -14.86 -23.18
C CYS A 209 0.05 -13.95 -24.41
N SER A 210 -1.02 -13.80 -25.20
CA SER A 210 -1.02 -12.98 -26.42
C SER A 210 -1.63 -11.59 -26.19
N ASP A 211 -1.53 -10.74 -27.20
CA ASP A 211 -2.00 -9.34 -27.19
C ASP A 211 -3.44 -9.16 -26.66
N GLU A 212 -4.32 -10.13 -26.91
CA GLU A 212 -5.72 -10.05 -26.51
C GLU A 212 -5.95 -10.22 -25.00
N TRP A 213 -4.92 -10.60 -24.25
CA TRP A 213 -4.99 -10.92 -22.83
C TRP A 213 -4.00 -10.11 -21.98
N GLU A 214 -3.31 -9.13 -22.58
CA GLU A 214 -2.40 -8.23 -21.87
C GLU A 214 -3.13 -7.49 -20.75
N GLY A 215 -2.55 -7.49 -19.55
CA GLY A 215 -3.15 -7.00 -18.31
C GLY A 215 -4.15 -7.96 -17.64
N GLY A 216 -4.60 -9.01 -18.35
CA GLY A 216 -5.68 -9.90 -17.89
C GLY A 216 -5.31 -10.91 -16.81
N LEU A 217 -4.01 -11.15 -16.64
CA LEU A 217 -3.41 -12.08 -15.69
C LEU A 217 -2.19 -11.42 -15.08
N ILE A 218 -1.90 -11.71 -13.81
CA ILE A 218 -0.73 -11.14 -13.12
C ILE A 218 0.59 -11.43 -13.84
N SER A 219 0.69 -12.57 -14.52
CA SER A 219 1.88 -12.94 -15.28
C SER A 219 1.89 -12.41 -16.72
N CYS A 220 0.85 -11.69 -17.16
CA CYS A 220 0.70 -11.24 -18.54
C CYS A 220 0.71 -9.72 -18.66
N HIS A 221 1.90 -9.12 -18.58
CA HIS A 221 2.06 -7.69 -18.79
C HIS A 221 3.12 -7.41 -19.85
N ALA A 222 2.90 -6.38 -20.65
CA ALA A 222 3.97 -5.86 -21.49
C ALA A 222 4.93 -4.98 -20.66
N TRP A 223 6.18 -4.87 -21.14
CA TRP A 223 7.23 -4.02 -20.54
C TRP A 223 7.54 -4.39 -19.09
N ASP A 224 7.51 -5.67 -18.76
CA ASP A 224 7.71 -6.17 -17.40
C ASP A 224 8.97 -7.03 -17.27
N GLN A 225 9.28 -7.41 -16.03
CA GLN A 225 10.40 -8.26 -15.65
C GLN A 225 10.23 -8.74 -14.22
N GLY A 226 10.28 -10.05 -13.99
CA GLY A 226 10.22 -10.61 -12.65
C GLY A 226 9.57 -11.98 -12.64
N ALA A 227 10.09 -12.88 -11.80
CA ALA A 227 9.62 -14.27 -11.73
C ALA A 227 8.46 -14.49 -10.74
N ASP A 228 8.06 -13.44 -10.03
CA ASP A 228 7.03 -13.42 -9.00
C ASP A 228 6.43 -12.00 -8.88
N PRO A 229 5.31 -11.82 -8.16
CA PRO A 229 4.64 -10.52 -8.04
C PRO A 229 5.54 -9.41 -7.50
N PHE A 230 6.43 -9.74 -6.55
CA PHE A 230 7.32 -8.77 -5.92
C PHE A 230 8.43 -8.33 -6.85
N GLU A 231 9.06 -9.27 -7.57
CA GLU A 231 10.03 -8.92 -8.61
C GLU A 231 9.39 -8.09 -9.74
N LEU A 232 8.14 -8.39 -10.15
CA LEU A 232 7.39 -7.58 -11.12
C LEU A 232 7.18 -6.14 -10.62
N ALA A 233 6.59 -5.98 -9.43
CA ALA A 233 6.30 -4.67 -8.85
C ALA A 233 7.59 -3.84 -8.66
N ARG A 234 8.66 -4.45 -8.16
CA ARG A 234 9.96 -3.79 -8.02
C ARG A 234 10.56 -3.36 -9.33
N SER A 235 10.45 -4.17 -10.37
CA SER A 235 10.86 -3.75 -11.71
C SER A 235 10.06 -2.51 -12.12
N LYS A 236 8.72 -2.52 -12.05
CA LYS A 236 7.91 -1.33 -12.38
C LYS A 236 8.32 -0.09 -11.58
N ILE A 237 8.60 -0.22 -10.27
CA ILE A 237 9.15 0.86 -9.43
C ILE A 237 10.49 1.38 -9.97
N GLU A 238 11.42 0.47 -10.28
CA GLU A 238 12.71 0.80 -10.87
C GLU A 238 12.55 1.51 -12.23
N GLU A 239 11.57 1.14 -13.06
CA GLU A 239 11.31 1.78 -14.36
C GLU A 239 10.96 3.25 -14.19
N TYR A 240 10.03 3.58 -13.29
CA TYR A 240 9.64 4.96 -13.02
C TYR A 240 10.86 5.81 -12.61
N ARG A 241 11.68 5.28 -11.69
CA ARG A 241 12.86 6.01 -11.18
C ARG A 241 13.95 6.15 -12.25
N ALA A 242 14.26 5.08 -12.98
CA ALA A 242 15.38 5.04 -13.93
C ALA A 242 15.09 5.73 -15.27
N THR A 243 13.83 5.77 -15.71
CA THR A 243 13.47 6.29 -17.04
C THR A 243 13.20 7.79 -17.07
N TYR A 244 13.18 8.49 -15.93
CA TYR A 244 12.91 9.94 -15.88
C TYR A 244 13.73 10.78 -16.88
N PRO A 245 15.05 10.59 -17.06
CA PRO A 245 15.82 11.34 -18.06
C PRO A 245 15.41 11.05 -19.51
N PHE A 246 14.71 9.93 -19.77
CA PHE A 246 14.25 9.50 -21.10
C PHE A 246 12.78 9.83 -21.34
N VAL A 247 11.97 9.91 -20.29
CA VAL A 247 10.55 10.24 -20.40
C VAL A 247 10.39 11.76 -20.38
N ASN A 248 10.92 12.45 -19.37
CA ASN A 248 10.58 13.84 -19.10
C ASN A 248 11.42 14.88 -19.84
N PHE A 249 12.57 14.54 -20.44
CA PHE A 249 13.44 15.55 -21.08
C PHE A 249 13.47 15.39 -22.60
N ARG A 250 13.25 16.48 -23.33
CA ARG A 250 13.21 16.45 -24.80
C ARG A 250 14.47 15.84 -25.41
N ARG A 251 15.66 16.23 -24.96
CA ARG A 251 16.96 15.67 -25.41
C ARG A 251 17.11 15.60 -26.94
N ASP A 252 16.85 16.72 -27.60
CA ASP A 252 16.88 16.86 -29.06
C ASP A 252 15.91 15.93 -29.83
N ARG A 253 14.97 15.27 -29.14
CA ARG A 253 13.90 14.53 -29.81
C ARG A 253 13.09 15.49 -30.69
N PRO A 254 12.87 15.13 -31.97
CA PRO A 254 12.10 15.97 -32.89
C PRO A 254 10.61 16.03 -32.50
N TRP A 255 10.12 14.97 -31.84
CA TRP A 255 8.77 14.82 -31.33
C TRP A 255 8.85 14.61 -29.81
N PHE A 256 8.32 15.55 -29.05
CA PHE A 256 8.27 15.53 -27.60
C PHE A 256 7.13 16.43 -27.15
N ASP A 257 6.16 15.85 -26.46
CA ASP A 257 5.03 16.57 -25.91
C ASP A 257 5.06 16.53 -24.39
N ILE A 258 4.57 17.61 -23.76
CA ILE A 258 4.64 17.74 -22.31
C ILE A 258 3.76 16.70 -21.58
N TRP A 259 2.75 16.13 -22.25
CA TRP A 259 1.88 15.10 -21.68
C TRP A 259 2.40 13.67 -21.89
N ASP A 260 3.51 13.47 -22.60
CA ASP A 260 4.11 12.13 -22.80
C ASP A 260 4.34 11.37 -21.48
N PRO A 261 4.77 12.00 -20.36
CA PRO A 261 4.91 11.31 -19.09
C PRO A 261 3.60 10.76 -18.53
N LEU A 262 2.46 11.44 -18.73
CA LEU A 262 1.15 10.97 -18.27
C LEU A 262 0.87 9.59 -18.87
N PHE A 263 0.93 9.48 -20.19
CA PHE A 263 0.67 8.23 -20.90
C PHE A 263 1.73 7.16 -20.61
N THR A 264 3.00 7.56 -20.59
CA THR A 264 4.10 6.61 -20.40
C THR A 264 4.02 5.99 -19.00
N TYR A 265 3.93 6.81 -17.95
CA TYR A 265 3.90 6.30 -16.59
C TYR A 265 2.58 5.61 -16.26
N PHE A 266 1.43 6.13 -16.71
CA PHE A 266 0.15 5.47 -16.48
C PHE A 266 0.14 4.07 -17.10
N PHE A 267 0.33 3.93 -18.41
CA PHE A 267 0.15 2.63 -19.08
C PHE A 267 1.31 1.64 -18.86
N ARG A 268 2.54 2.10 -18.61
CA ARG A 268 3.68 1.18 -18.48
C ARG A 268 4.04 0.83 -17.06
N THR A 269 3.70 1.69 -16.10
CA THR A 269 4.18 1.56 -14.73
C THR A 269 3.04 1.54 -13.72
N PHE A 270 2.17 2.55 -13.69
CA PHE A 270 1.18 2.70 -12.62
C PHE A 270 -0.06 1.84 -12.80
N LEU A 271 -0.57 1.70 -14.03
CA LEU A 271 -1.67 0.78 -14.34
C LEU A 271 -1.28 -0.68 -14.07
N PRO A 272 -0.10 -1.18 -14.50
CA PRO A 272 0.34 -2.52 -14.10
C PRO A 272 0.47 -2.73 -12.58
N LEU A 273 0.81 -1.69 -11.80
CA LEU A 273 0.80 -1.80 -10.33
C LEU A 273 -0.64 -1.95 -9.79
N SER A 274 -1.60 -1.25 -10.41
CA SER A 274 -3.03 -1.45 -10.13
C SER A 274 -3.49 -2.86 -10.52
N ASP A 275 -3.11 -3.35 -11.70
CA ASP A 275 -3.48 -4.69 -12.18
C ASP A 275 -2.92 -5.80 -11.26
N ILE A 276 -1.68 -5.64 -10.76
CA ILE A 276 -1.09 -6.53 -9.76
C ILE A 276 -1.94 -6.52 -8.47
N PHE A 277 -2.36 -5.35 -8.00
CA PHE A 277 -3.24 -5.25 -6.83
C PHE A 277 -4.62 -5.85 -7.06
N GLN A 278 -5.25 -5.58 -8.20
CA GLN A 278 -6.56 -6.14 -8.54
C GLN A 278 -6.49 -7.68 -8.68
N SER A 279 -5.40 -8.18 -9.26
CA SER A 279 -5.14 -9.62 -9.34
C SER A 279 -4.92 -10.24 -7.95
N TRP A 280 -4.26 -9.54 -7.03
CA TRP A 280 -4.08 -9.93 -5.62
C TRP A 280 -5.42 -10.02 -4.90
N TYR A 281 -6.30 -9.04 -5.12
CA TYR A 281 -7.60 -8.94 -4.46
C TYR A 281 -8.49 -10.16 -4.72
N VAL A 282 -8.38 -10.77 -5.91
CA VAL A 282 -9.13 -11.97 -6.29
C VAL A 282 -8.28 -13.25 -6.34
N ALA A 283 -7.03 -13.20 -5.87
CA ALA A 283 -6.12 -14.33 -5.96
C ALA A 283 -6.56 -15.50 -5.04
N PRO A 284 -6.40 -16.76 -5.47
CA PRO A 284 -6.56 -17.90 -4.57
C PRO A 284 -5.32 -18.04 -3.66
N TYR A 285 -5.52 -17.84 -2.35
CA TYR A 285 -4.46 -17.95 -1.33
C TYR A 285 -4.30 -19.36 -0.76
N GLY A 286 -3.14 -19.62 -0.13
CA GLY A 286 -2.92 -20.81 0.70
C GLY A 286 -2.19 -21.96 0.02
N ASP A 287 -1.75 -21.78 -1.22
CA ASP A 287 -0.99 -22.79 -1.96
C ASP A 287 0.51 -22.76 -1.63
N ASP A 288 1.09 -21.57 -1.58
CA ASP A 288 2.49 -21.34 -1.22
C ASP A 288 2.60 -20.09 -0.32
N PRO A 289 2.89 -20.26 0.98
CA PRO A 289 3.04 -19.12 1.89
C PRO A 289 4.13 -18.13 1.48
N LEU A 290 5.16 -18.56 0.73
CA LEU A 290 6.17 -17.65 0.22
C LEU A 290 5.60 -16.77 -0.89
N PHE A 291 4.80 -17.34 -1.78
CA PHE A 291 4.13 -16.61 -2.86
C PHE A 291 3.19 -15.56 -2.28
N ASP A 292 2.32 -15.96 -1.35
CA ASP A 292 1.35 -15.10 -0.70
C ASP A 292 2.06 -13.88 -0.05
N ARG A 293 3.13 -14.14 0.71
CA ARG A 293 3.94 -13.06 1.33
C ARG A 293 4.60 -12.13 0.31
N THR A 294 5.17 -12.67 -0.77
CA THR A 294 5.75 -11.81 -1.83
C THR A 294 4.69 -10.98 -2.54
N TYR A 295 3.46 -11.50 -2.65
CA TYR A 295 2.34 -10.77 -3.22
C TYR A 295 1.91 -9.60 -2.33
N ASP A 296 1.85 -9.82 -1.01
CA ASP A 296 1.60 -8.76 -0.03
C ASP A 296 2.68 -7.66 -0.09
N LEU A 297 3.96 -8.05 -0.22
CA LEU A 297 5.05 -7.09 -0.42
C LEU A 297 4.86 -6.28 -1.70
N ALA A 298 4.42 -6.93 -2.79
CA ALA A 298 4.22 -6.30 -4.09
C ALA A 298 3.14 -5.20 -4.04
N ILE A 299 1.98 -5.50 -3.45
CA ILE A 299 0.87 -4.53 -3.40
C ILE A 299 1.19 -3.32 -2.50
N ASN A 300 1.86 -3.55 -1.37
CA ASN A 300 2.25 -2.48 -0.44
C ASN A 300 3.36 -1.60 -1.02
N ALA A 301 4.31 -2.20 -1.74
CA ALA A 301 5.36 -1.47 -2.47
C ALA A 301 4.75 -0.65 -3.63
N GLY A 302 3.81 -1.23 -4.38
CA GLY A 302 3.09 -0.54 -5.46
C GLY A 302 2.32 0.68 -4.97
N PHE A 303 1.51 0.53 -3.91
CA PHE A 303 0.81 1.65 -3.28
C PHE A 303 1.78 2.72 -2.76
N SER A 304 2.85 2.30 -2.07
CA SER A 304 3.86 3.21 -1.54
C SER A 304 4.59 4.01 -2.63
N LEU A 305 4.83 3.43 -3.81
CA LEU A 305 5.36 4.17 -4.96
C LEU A 305 4.41 5.28 -5.40
N LEU A 306 3.12 4.98 -5.55
CA LEU A 306 2.13 5.97 -5.97
C LEU A 306 2.08 7.14 -4.96
N GLY A 307 2.18 6.84 -3.66
CA GLY A 307 2.38 7.85 -2.61
C GLY A 307 3.68 8.65 -2.74
N GLU A 308 4.80 7.99 -3.02
CA GLU A 308 6.09 8.63 -3.31
C GLU A 308 5.97 9.63 -4.47
N VAL A 309 5.26 9.28 -5.55
CA VAL A 309 5.04 10.16 -6.70
C VAL A 309 4.29 11.44 -6.28
N LEU A 310 3.28 11.34 -5.42
CA LEU A 310 2.56 12.50 -4.89
C LEU A 310 3.44 13.36 -3.97
N ALA A 311 4.33 12.72 -3.21
CA ALA A 311 5.22 13.35 -2.25
C ALA A 311 6.51 13.93 -2.85
N THR A 312 6.83 13.63 -4.12
CA THR A 312 8.11 14.00 -4.71
C THR A 312 8.25 15.52 -4.88
N PRO A 313 9.25 16.17 -4.25
CA PRO A 313 9.47 17.61 -4.34
C PRO A 313 10.11 18.01 -5.68
N PRO A 314 10.04 19.31 -6.04
CA PRO A 314 10.83 19.84 -7.14
C PRO A 314 12.34 19.64 -6.88
N TYR A 315 13.12 19.38 -7.94
CA TYR A 315 14.56 19.55 -7.83
C TYR A 315 14.92 21.04 -7.79
N GLY A 316 16.16 21.35 -7.40
CA GLY A 316 16.66 22.73 -7.44
C GLY A 316 17.27 23.16 -6.11
N GLN A 317 17.14 24.44 -5.78
CA GLN A 317 17.65 25.04 -4.55
C GLN A 317 16.55 25.15 -3.49
N PHE A 318 16.93 24.77 -2.28
CA PHE A 318 16.13 24.82 -1.06
C PHE A 318 16.84 25.64 0.01
N CYS A 319 16.09 26.13 0.99
CA CYS A 319 16.65 26.68 2.23
C CYS A 319 16.02 26.10 3.48
N ASP A 320 16.81 26.11 4.54
CA ASP A 320 16.33 25.88 5.90
C ASP A 320 15.48 27.06 6.39
N THR A 321 14.39 26.68 7.03
CA THR A 321 13.42 27.53 7.70
C THR A 321 13.64 27.51 9.22
N GLU A 322 13.07 28.47 9.95
CA GLU A 322 13.18 28.52 11.42
C GLU A 322 12.53 27.31 12.11
N ASP A 323 11.50 26.71 11.49
CA ASP A 323 10.83 25.48 11.94
C ASP A 323 11.54 24.19 11.48
N GLY A 324 12.74 24.31 10.90
CA GLY A 324 13.61 23.17 10.62
C GLY A 324 13.23 22.35 9.39
N ARG A 325 12.43 22.90 8.47
CA ARG A 325 12.10 22.31 7.17
C ARG A 325 12.97 22.87 6.04
N LEU A 326 13.02 22.17 4.92
CA LEU A 326 13.59 22.65 3.66
C LEU A 326 12.47 23.09 2.71
N ILE A 327 12.47 24.36 2.31
CA ILE A 327 11.50 24.93 1.36
C ILE A 327 12.16 25.22 0.01
N HIS A 328 11.42 25.02 -1.07
CA HIS A 328 11.92 25.27 -2.43
C HIS A 328 12.02 26.78 -2.70
N ILE A 329 13.06 27.19 -3.41
CA ILE A 329 13.28 28.59 -3.79
C ILE A 329 13.38 28.74 -5.30
N SER A 330 14.00 27.78 -5.98
CA SER A 330 14.30 27.88 -7.42
C SER A 330 14.60 26.53 -8.05
N ASP A 331 14.04 26.28 -9.24
CA ASP A 331 14.38 25.12 -10.09
C ASP A 331 15.82 25.21 -10.63
N GLU A 332 16.34 26.44 -10.82
CA GLU A 332 17.68 26.70 -11.37
C GLU A 332 18.68 27.01 -10.24
N PRO A 333 19.96 26.60 -10.36
CA PRO A 333 21.01 27.16 -9.53
C PRO A 333 21.11 28.66 -9.85
N VAL A 334 20.70 29.51 -8.91
CA VAL A 334 20.67 30.96 -9.08
C VAL A 334 21.99 31.44 -9.69
N LEU A 335 21.94 31.92 -10.93
CA LEU A 335 22.94 32.87 -11.41
C LEU A 335 22.81 34.08 -10.50
N GLN A 336 23.81 34.29 -9.62
CA GLN A 336 23.90 35.40 -8.67
C GLN A 336 23.26 36.68 -9.24
N GLY A 337 22.06 37.05 -8.79
CA GLY A 337 21.40 38.26 -9.32
C GLY A 337 19.95 38.49 -8.90
N ASP A 338 19.09 37.47 -8.89
CA ASP A 338 17.65 37.64 -8.60
C ASP A 338 17.26 36.84 -7.34
N GLU A 339 17.50 37.43 -6.18
CA GLU A 339 17.03 36.87 -4.90
C GLU A 339 15.51 37.07 -4.79
N TYR A 340 14.74 36.07 -5.23
CA TYR A 340 13.42 35.85 -4.64
C TYR A 340 13.65 35.44 -3.18
N ILE A 341 13.45 36.39 -2.27
CA ILE A 341 13.58 36.16 -0.82
C ILE A 341 12.18 35.78 -0.33
N ASP A 342 11.94 34.47 -0.24
CA ASP A 342 10.81 33.95 0.53
C ASP A 342 10.97 34.41 2.00
N PRO A 343 9.94 34.98 2.64
CA PRO A 343 10.04 35.45 4.02
C PRO A 343 10.38 34.34 5.02
N ASP A 344 10.14 33.08 4.68
CA ASP A 344 10.51 31.92 5.52
C ASP A 344 11.96 31.45 5.26
N CYS A 345 12.67 32.16 4.39
CA CYS A 345 14.02 31.87 3.95
C CYS A 345 14.99 33.03 4.32
N PRO A 346 15.28 33.24 5.61
CA PRO A 346 15.99 34.41 6.09
C PRO A 346 17.45 34.52 5.60
N ASP A 347 18.03 35.72 5.74
CA ASP A 347 19.42 35.98 5.38
C ASP A 347 20.37 35.13 6.24
N GLY A 348 21.23 34.35 5.58
CA GLY A 348 22.16 33.43 6.23
C GLY A 348 21.69 31.98 6.32
N SER A 349 20.45 31.67 5.91
CA SER A 349 19.96 30.30 5.72
C SER A 349 20.88 29.49 4.81
N ARG A 350 21.10 28.23 5.17
CA ARG A 350 21.80 27.22 4.37
C ARG A 350 21.04 26.98 3.07
N ARG A 351 21.75 27.12 1.94
CA ARG A 351 21.23 26.75 0.62
C ARG A 351 21.58 25.29 0.32
N VAL A 352 20.59 24.43 0.19
CA VAL A 352 20.72 22.99 -0.08
C VAL A 352 20.23 22.70 -1.50
N ARG A 353 20.96 21.88 -2.26
CA ARG A 353 20.56 21.49 -3.61
C ARG A 353 20.03 20.06 -3.66
N ILE A 354 18.88 19.90 -4.31
CA ILE A 354 18.32 18.60 -4.69
C ILE A 354 18.56 18.40 -6.19
N ALA A 355 19.10 17.24 -6.57
CA ALA A 355 19.42 16.94 -7.95
C ALA A 355 18.18 16.48 -8.74
N PRO A 356 18.13 16.66 -10.07
CA PRO A 356 17.04 16.14 -10.90
C PRO A 356 16.85 14.62 -10.89
N GLY A 357 17.84 13.86 -10.40
CA GLY A 357 17.70 12.42 -10.17
C GLY A 357 16.78 12.10 -8.99
N GLU A 358 16.80 12.96 -7.96
CA GLU A 358 16.05 12.84 -6.71
C GLU A 358 14.70 13.57 -6.82
N GLY A 359 14.73 14.89 -7.06
CA GLY A 359 13.54 15.72 -7.21
C GLY A 359 13.04 15.78 -8.65
N ARG A 360 11.81 16.25 -8.83
CA ARG A 360 11.11 16.29 -10.13
C ARG A 360 10.47 17.66 -10.35
N ARG A 361 10.93 18.41 -11.37
CA ARG A 361 10.44 19.78 -11.61
C ARG A 361 8.93 19.79 -11.73
N ARG A 362 8.26 20.68 -10.99
CA ARG A 362 6.80 20.65 -10.91
C ARG A 362 6.11 20.99 -12.24
N PHE A 363 6.57 22.05 -12.90
CA PHE A 363 5.99 22.56 -14.14
C PHE A 363 6.87 22.29 -15.35
N SER A 364 6.25 22.22 -16.53
CA SER A 364 6.97 21.97 -17.78
C SER A 364 7.82 23.18 -18.17
N ALA A 365 9.01 22.91 -18.69
CA ALA A 365 9.97 23.91 -19.14
C ALA A 365 9.90 24.10 -20.66
N TYR A 366 10.04 25.34 -21.12
CA TYR A 366 10.06 25.70 -22.53
C TYR A 366 11.31 26.51 -22.84
N ASP A 367 11.75 26.53 -24.10
CA ASP A 367 12.90 27.36 -24.53
C ASP A 367 12.47 28.81 -24.75
N PRO A 368 12.73 29.74 -23.81
CA PRO A 368 12.27 31.12 -23.95
C PRO A 368 12.94 31.86 -25.12
N ASN A 369 14.07 31.35 -25.63
CA ASN A 369 14.80 31.96 -26.75
C ASN A 369 14.25 31.53 -28.12
N ALA A 370 13.29 30.61 -28.17
CA ALA A 370 12.66 30.16 -29.40
C ALA A 370 11.74 31.22 -30.05
N GLY A 371 11.52 32.37 -29.40
CA GLY A 371 10.74 33.48 -29.92
C GLY A 371 9.23 33.31 -29.71
N TYR A 372 8.42 33.78 -30.65
CA TYR A 372 6.95 33.87 -30.51
C TYR A 372 6.25 32.52 -30.24
N TYR A 373 6.86 31.40 -30.63
CA TYR A 373 6.31 30.05 -30.51
C TYR A 373 7.07 29.20 -29.47
N PHE A 374 7.57 29.84 -28.41
CA PHE A 374 8.35 29.16 -27.38
C PHE A 374 7.56 28.08 -26.65
N GLU A 375 6.25 28.27 -26.50
CA GLU A 375 5.30 27.29 -25.96
C GLU A 375 5.22 26.00 -26.77
N TYR A 376 5.64 26.01 -28.04
CA TYR A 376 5.76 24.82 -28.89
C TYR A 376 7.18 24.25 -28.93
N LYS A 377 8.06 24.70 -28.01
CA LYS A 377 9.42 24.23 -27.83
C LYS A 377 9.65 23.79 -26.38
N PRO A 378 8.89 22.78 -25.90
CA PRO A 378 9.15 22.19 -24.60
C PRO A 378 10.57 21.61 -24.56
N GLN A 379 11.20 21.74 -23.41
CA GLN A 379 12.53 21.18 -23.09
C GLN A 379 12.40 20.06 -22.05
N GLU A 380 11.43 20.20 -21.14
CA GLU A 380 11.17 19.27 -20.07
C GLU A 380 9.66 19.24 -19.78
N ALA A 381 9.12 18.05 -19.56
CA ALA A 381 7.77 17.84 -19.08
C ALA A 381 7.79 17.77 -17.54
N GLY A 382 6.94 18.59 -16.91
CA GLY A 382 6.87 18.68 -15.46
C GLY A 382 6.26 17.44 -14.80
N HIS A 383 6.55 17.28 -13.51
CA HIS A 383 6.12 16.18 -12.65
C HIS A 383 4.60 16.10 -12.48
N TYR A 384 3.88 17.21 -12.68
CA TYR A 384 2.42 17.25 -12.65
C TYR A 384 1.76 16.06 -13.39
N TRP A 385 2.29 15.71 -14.57
CA TRP A 385 1.74 14.63 -15.39
C TRP A 385 1.94 13.24 -14.79
N ALA A 386 3.06 12.99 -14.11
CA ALA A 386 3.27 11.76 -13.36
C ALA A 386 2.37 11.72 -12.13
N THR A 387 2.19 12.86 -11.45
CA THR A 387 1.28 12.93 -10.31
C THR A 387 -0.17 12.65 -10.70
N LEU A 388 -0.64 13.20 -11.82
CA LEU A 388 -1.97 12.90 -12.35
C LEU A 388 -2.13 11.42 -12.70
N ALA A 389 -1.10 10.82 -13.33
CA ALA A 389 -1.09 9.38 -13.63
C ALA A 389 -1.19 8.52 -12.36
N ALA A 390 -0.48 8.90 -11.29
CA ALA A 390 -0.50 8.18 -10.03
C ALA A 390 -1.87 8.29 -9.33
N VAL A 391 -2.49 9.48 -9.35
CA VAL A 391 -3.85 9.66 -8.84
C VAL A 391 -4.82 8.75 -9.58
N TRP A 392 -4.74 8.68 -10.92
CA TRP A 392 -5.61 7.78 -11.69
C TRP A 392 -5.44 6.33 -11.26
N ALA A 393 -4.21 5.83 -11.17
CA ALA A 393 -3.97 4.44 -10.75
C ALA A 393 -4.47 4.15 -9.32
N LEU A 394 -4.36 5.11 -8.39
CA LEU A 394 -4.84 4.94 -7.01
C LEU A 394 -6.36 4.77 -6.90
N VAL A 395 -7.12 5.37 -7.82
CA VAL A 395 -8.59 5.38 -7.74
C VAL A 395 -9.27 4.67 -8.91
N ASP A 396 -8.50 4.06 -9.82
CA ASP A 396 -9.05 3.38 -10.99
C ASP A 396 -9.87 2.16 -10.56
N PRO A 397 -11.19 2.14 -10.81
CA PRO A 397 -12.02 1.01 -10.45
C PRO A 397 -12.07 -0.05 -11.56
N GLU A 398 -11.54 0.22 -12.77
CA GLU A 398 -11.69 -0.68 -13.90
C GLU A 398 -10.78 -1.91 -13.75
N ALA A 399 -11.35 -3.02 -13.27
CA ALA A 399 -10.60 -4.26 -13.10
C ALA A 399 -10.69 -5.19 -14.32
N TYR A 400 -9.56 -5.40 -14.99
CA TYR A 400 -9.43 -6.33 -16.10
C TYR A 400 -8.78 -7.66 -15.63
N VAL A 401 -9.49 -8.43 -14.80
CA VAL A 401 -8.96 -9.70 -14.26
C VAL A 401 -9.71 -10.91 -14.80
N VAL A 402 -8.98 -11.92 -15.26
CA VAL A 402 -9.51 -13.21 -15.71
C VAL A 402 -9.30 -14.26 -14.62
N GLY A 403 -10.36 -14.79 -13.97
CA GLY A 403 -10.12 -15.99 -13.17
C GLY A 403 -11.13 -16.55 -12.17
N VAL A 404 -12.14 -15.84 -11.66
CA VAL A 404 -12.86 -16.35 -10.47
C VAL A 404 -14.38 -16.12 -10.51
N GLU A 405 -15.05 -16.62 -11.55
CA GLU A 405 -16.53 -16.59 -11.73
C GLU A 405 -17.13 -15.42 -12.55
N GLY A 406 -16.34 -14.68 -13.35
CA GLY A 406 -16.87 -13.60 -14.20
C GLY A 406 -16.10 -13.35 -15.50
N ASP A 407 -16.74 -12.61 -16.44
CA ASP A 407 -16.10 -12.03 -17.62
C ASP A 407 -15.19 -10.86 -17.20
N ALA A 408 -14.18 -10.51 -18.01
CA ALA A 408 -13.35 -9.33 -17.74
C ALA A 408 -14.20 -8.04 -17.65
N GLY A 409 -13.92 -7.18 -16.68
CA GLY A 409 -14.73 -5.98 -16.38
C GLY A 409 -15.96 -6.22 -15.50
N THR A 410 -16.07 -7.38 -14.84
CA THR A 410 -17.16 -7.67 -13.89
C THR A 410 -17.00 -6.96 -12.55
N TYR A 411 -15.76 -6.70 -12.13
CA TYR A 411 -15.45 -6.15 -10.81
C TYR A 411 -15.08 -4.67 -10.90
N ALA A 412 -15.45 -3.91 -9.88
CA ALA A 412 -14.93 -2.58 -9.62
C ALA A 412 -13.97 -2.69 -8.43
N ILE A 413 -12.66 -2.69 -8.70
CA ILE A 413 -11.62 -2.87 -7.67
C ILE A 413 -10.56 -1.79 -7.89
N SER A 414 -10.36 -0.98 -6.87
CA SER A 414 -9.38 0.11 -6.80
C SER A 414 -8.54 -0.04 -5.53
N PHE A 415 -7.36 0.59 -5.46
CA PHE A 415 -6.56 0.58 -4.24
C PHE A 415 -7.36 1.07 -3.02
N TYR A 416 -8.33 1.97 -3.22
CA TYR A 416 -9.20 2.46 -2.15
C TYR A 416 -10.04 1.37 -1.48
N ASP A 417 -10.34 0.25 -2.16
CA ASP A 417 -11.17 -0.82 -1.59
C ASP A 417 -10.42 -1.67 -0.54
N TRP A 418 -9.09 -1.50 -0.43
CA TRP A 418 -8.25 -2.19 0.56
C TRP A 418 -7.38 -1.22 1.39
N PHE A 419 -6.85 -0.18 0.75
CA PHE A 419 -6.02 0.85 1.37
C PHE A 419 -6.84 2.13 1.60
N ASP A 420 -8.06 2.00 2.12
CA ASP A 420 -8.89 3.17 2.42
C ASP A 420 -8.17 4.07 3.42
N ASP A 421 -7.79 3.56 4.59
CA ASP A 421 -7.06 4.31 5.62
C ASP A 421 -5.79 5.00 5.08
N GLU A 422 -4.94 4.30 4.34
CA GLU A 422 -3.70 4.87 3.82
C GLU A 422 -3.96 5.94 2.75
N LEU A 423 -4.93 5.72 1.85
CA LEU A 423 -5.24 6.67 0.78
C LEU A 423 -5.95 7.91 1.32
N GLU A 424 -6.84 7.75 2.29
CA GLU A 424 -7.49 8.83 3.03
C GLU A 424 -6.44 9.67 3.75
N ARG A 425 -5.58 9.04 4.54
CA ARG A 425 -4.48 9.71 5.25
C ARG A 425 -3.57 10.46 4.30
N LEU A 426 -3.13 9.83 3.21
CA LEU A 426 -2.27 10.45 2.22
C LEU A 426 -2.96 11.66 1.57
N SER A 427 -4.20 11.49 1.10
CA SER A 427 -4.97 12.54 0.45
C SER A 427 -5.22 13.72 1.39
N ASN A 428 -5.65 13.45 2.63
CA ASN A 428 -5.90 14.46 3.65
C ASN A 428 -4.63 15.25 3.97
N ASN A 429 -3.49 14.58 4.16
CA ASN A 429 -2.22 15.23 4.43
C ASN A 429 -1.71 16.06 3.23
N VAL A 430 -1.94 15.61 2.00
CA VAL A 430 -1.61 16.38 0.78
C VAL A 430 -2.49 17.64 0.69
N LEU A 431 -3.80 17.52 0.89
CA LEU A 431 -4.77 18.62 0.82
C LEU A 431 -4.56 19.63 1.96
N SER A 432 -4.30 19.16 3.17
CA SER A 432 -3.98 19.99 4.34
C SER A 432 -2.52 20.45 4.34
N LYS A 433 -1.70 20.02 3.38
CA LYS A 433 -0.24 20.23 3.30
C LYS A 433 0.47 19.99 4.63
N ASN A 434 0.10 18.91 5.30
CA ASN A 434 0.81 18.42 6.47
C ASN A 434 2.09 17.70 6.04
N TYR A 435 3.11 18.46 5.63
CA TYR A 435 4.33 17.90 5.04
C TYR A 435 5.07 16.92 5.95
N ALA A 436 4.97 17.09 7.26
CA ALA A 436 5.57 16.20 8.25
C ALA A 436 5.08 14.74 8.13
N ALA A 437 3.88 14.53 7.56
CA ALA A 437 3.22 13.24 7.50
C ALA A 437 3.31 12.53 6.13
N PHE A 438 3.82 13.18 5.08
CA PHE A 438 3.91 12.56 3.75
C PHE A 438 5.14 12.97 2.92
N ALA A 439 5.74 14.13 3.20
CA ALA A 439 6.84 14.62 2.38
C ALA A 439 8.15 13.91 2.74
N PRO A 440 9.08 13.75 1.78
CA PRO A 440 10.34 13.08 2.05
C PRO A 440 11.25 13.88 2.97
N ARG A 441 12.26 13.22 3.50
CA ARG A 441 13.30 13.83 4.35
C ARG A 441 14.64 13.80 3.65
N GLY A 442 15.52 14.74 4.01
CA GLY A 442 16.85 14.80 3.41
C GLY A 442 17.88 15.46 4.31
N ALA A 443 18.83 14.68 4.83
CA ALA A 443 19.98 15.21 5.56
C ALA A 443 20.89 16.02 4.64
N PRO A 444 21.15 17.32 4.90
CA PRO A 444 22.07 18.08 4.07
C PRO A 444 23.52 17.67 4.30
N VAL A 445 24.21 17.30 3.23
CA VAL A 445 25.62 16.90 3.22
C VAL A 445 26.43 17.94 2.43
N GLN A 446 27.58 18.33 2.97
CA GLN A 446 28.48 19.26 2.29
C GLN A 446 29.41 18.50 1.34
N GLY A 447 29.34 18.78 0.04
CA GLY A 447 30.22 18.17 -0.97
C GLY A 447 31.62 18.78 -1.00
N GLU A 448 32.53 18.17 -1.79
CA GLU A 448 33.95 18.57 -1.90
C GLU A 448 34.17 20.05 -2.32
N GLY A 449 33.16 20.69 -2.91
CA GLY A 449 33.17 22.12 -3.28
C GLY A 449 32.55 23.08 -2.27
N GLY A 450 32.15 22.62 -1.08
CA GLY A 450 31.49 23.42 -0.05
C GLY A 450 29.99 23.66 -0.28
N ALA A 451 29.44 23.23 -1.41
CA ALA A 451 28.01 23.25 -1.70
C ALA A 451 27.27 22.15 -0.92
N TRP A 452 26.09 22.48 -0.40
CA TRP A 452 25.24 21.52 0.29
C TRP A 452 24.32 20.81 -0.70
N THR A 453 24.23 19.49 -0.58
CA THR A 453 23.32 18.63 -1.35
C THR A 453 22.56 17.72 -0.41
N THR A 454 21.43 17.20 -0.84
CA THR A 454 20.74 16.15 -0.08
C THR A 454 20.09 15.14 -1.02
N GLY A 455 20.05 13.89 -0.59
CA GLY A 455 19.23 12.83 -1.20
C GLY A 455 17.90 12.73 -0.47
N LEU A 456 16.89 12.18 -1.15
CA LEU A 456 15.55 12.07 -0.60
C LEU A 456 15.32 10.68 -0.01
N LYS A 457 14.89 10.64 1.24
CA LYS A 457 14.33 9.46 1.88
C LYS A 457 12.82 9.59 1.89
N HIS A 458 12.18 8.84 1.01
CA HIS A 458 10.72 8.79 0.95
C HIS A 458 10.15 7.98 2.11
N ILE A 459 8.98 8.43 2.50
CA ILE A 459 8.18 7.81 3.53
C ILE A 459 7.21 6.84 2.82
N PRO A 460 7.21 5.53 3.13
CA PRO A 460 6.28 4.60 2.51
C PRO A 460 4.85 4.90 2.98
N ALA A 461 3.91 5.01 2.04
CA ALA A 461 2.51 5.31 2.37
C ALA A 461 1.78 4.12 3.01
N ALA A 462 2.23 2.89 2.70
CA ALA A 462 1.75 1.63 3.28
C ALA A 462 2.94 0.81 3.82
N PRO A 463 3.49 1.17 5.01
CA PRO A 463 4.51 0.35 5.66
C PRO A 463 3.90 -0.95 6.18
N LEU A 464 4.72 -2.00 6.27
CA LEU A 464 4.29 -3.28 6.83
C LEU A 464 4.82 -3.44 8.25
N TYR A 465 4.01 -3.98 9.16
CA TYR A 465 4.42 -4.28 10.53
C TYR A 465 4.94 -5.71 10.64
N ASP A 466 6.18 -5.89 11.13
CA ASP A 466 6.72 -7.20 11.49
C ASP A 466 6.60 -7.40 13.00
N SER A 467 5.68 -8.27 13.41
CA SER A 467 5.43 -8.58 14.82
C SER A 467 6.61 -9.29 15.50
N GLN A 468 7.52 -9.93 14.76
CA GLN A 468 8.71 -10.56 15.31
C GLN A 468 9.82 -9.53 15.58
N ALA A 469 9.93 -8.54 14.70
CA ALA A 469 10.89 -7.44 14.85
C ALA A 469 10.34 -6.28 15.69
N GLY A 470 9.02 -6.26 15.96
CA GLY A 470 8.35 -5.21 16.73
C GLY A 470 8.42 -3.83 16.05
N GLY A 471 8.36 -3.79 14.72
CA GLY A 471 8.58 -2.55 13.98
C GLY A 471 8.05 -2.56 12.55
N TYR A 472 7.89 -1.36 12.00
CA TYR A 472 7.47 -1.14 10.63
C TYR A 472 8.65 -1.23 9.66
N PHE A 473 8.39 -1.69 8.44
CA PHE A 473 9.38 -1.74 7.37
C PHE A 473 8.79 -1.30 6.03
N ASN A 474 9.67 -0.84 5.14
CA ASN A 474 9.31 -0.51 3.78
C ASN A 474 9.18 -1.81 2.98
N ALA A 475 8.00 -2.08 2.44
CA ALA A 475 7.71 -3.30 1.68
C ALA A 475 8.59 -3.48 0.43
N GLU A 476 9.11 -2.41 -0.16
CA GLU A 476 9.99 -2.47 -1.33
C GLU A 476 11.41 -2.91 -0.94
N THR A 477 11.97 -2.34 0.14
CA THR A 477 13.40 -2.43 0.45
C THR A 477 13.72 -3.33 1.65
N GLY A 478 12.74 -3.58 2.52
CA GLY A 478 12.93 -4.27 3.80
C GLY A 478 13.62 -3.43 4.86
N GLU A 479 13.88 -2.15 4.57
CA GLU A 479 14.49 -1.25 5.53
C GLU A 479 13.49 -0.94 6.65
N ALA A 480 13.97 -1.02 7.89
CA ALA A 480 13.21 -0.59 9.05
C ALA A 480 12.79 0.87 8.87
N VAL A 481 11.50 1.10 8.98
CA VAL A 481 10.87 2.41 8.92
C VAL A 481 10.97 2.97 10.33
N ALA A 482 12.12 3.60 10.57
CA ALA A 482 12.57 4.09 11.86
C ALA A 482 11.70 5.24 12.43
N LEU A 483 10.81 5.75 11.58
CA LEU A 483 9.82 6.78 11.83
C LEU A 483 8.53 6.24 11.25
N ASP A 484 7.44 6.21 12.02
CA ASP A 484 6.14 6.06 11.39
C ASP A 484 6.02 7.13 10.27
N PRO A 485 5.63 6.74 9.05
CA PRO A 485 5.43 7.63 7.91
C PRO A 485 4.73 8.95 8.20
N SER A 486 3.83 8.91 9.14
CA SER A 486 2.98 10.03 9.43
C SER A 486 3.56 10.95 10.53
N ALA A 487 4.71 10.59 11.14
CA ALA A 487 5.18 11.03 12.48
C ALA A 487 5.78 12.40 12.71
N GLY A 488 6.22 13.16 11.71
CA GLY A 488 7.03 14.35 12.06
C GLY A 488 8.27 13.97 12.91
N PRO A 489 8.83 14.86 13.74
CA PRO A 489 10.22 14.80 14.20
C PRO A 489 10.55 13.58 15.09
N PRO A 490 11.86 13.29 15.31
CA PRO A 490 12.32 12.15 16.11
C PRO A 490 11.63 12.10 17.47
N ALA A 491 11.26 10.88 17.86
CA ALA A 491 10.97 10.53 19.24
C ALA A 491 12.02 11.14 20.19
N GLY A 492 11.57 11.65 21.32
CA GLY A 492 12.45 12.27 22.29
C GLY A 492 13.22 11.24 23.12
N PRO A 493 14.14 11.70 23.97
CA PRO A 493 15.03 10.81 24.71
C PRO A 493 14.36 10.10 25.89
N ILE A 494 13.09 10.41 26.19
CA ILE A 494 12.42 9.96 27.42
C ILE A 494 11.76 8.60 27.20
N GLY A 495 12.23 7.58 27.90
CA GLY A 495 11.71 6.22 27.81
C GLY A 495 10.30 6.05 28.35
N LEU A 496 9.70 4.90 28.05
CA LEU A 496 8.42 4.48 28.58
C LEU A 496 8.37 4.63 30.11
N CYS A 497 7.21 5.01 30.64
CA CYS A 497 6.96 5.15 32.07
C CYS A 497 7.81 6.23 32.79
N ASN A 498 8.51 7.11 32.04
CA ASN A 498 9.19 8.28 32.59
C ASN A 498 8.42 9.60 32.37
N PRO A 499 8.62 10.60 33.25
CA PRO A 499 7.95 11.89 33.14
C PRO A 499 8.29 12.66 31.87
N CYS A 500 7.28 13.29 31.25
CA CYS A 500 7.38 14.04 30.01
C CYS A 500 6.59 15.36 30.09
N GLU A 501 6.89 16.32 29.22
CA GLU A 501 6.16 17.59 29.12
C GLU A 501 5.34 17.69 27.82
N ALA A 502 5.81 17.08 26.74
CA ALA A 502 5.16 17.01 25.44
C ALA A 502 5.30 15.61 24.81
N ASP A 503 4.41 15.24 23.89
CA ASP A 503 4.39 13.90 23.29
C ASP A 503 5.68 13.58 22.53
N ASN A 504 6.27 14.58 21.89
CA ASN A 504 7.56 14.48 21.20
C ASN A 504 8.77 14.33 22.12
N ASP A 505 8.59 14.38 23.45
CA ASP A 505 9.65 14.01 24.39
C ASP A 505 9.85 12.49 24.50
N CYS A 506 8.85 11.70 24.08
CA CYS A 506 8.80 10.27 24.33
C CYS A 506 9.53 9.42 23.27
N ALA A 507 10.29 8.43 23.73
CA ALA A 507 10.91 7.40 22.93
C ALA A 507 9.83 6.52 22.29
N GLY A 508 9.92 6.30 20.97
CA GLY A 508 8.86 5.65 20.20
C GLY A 508 7.64 6.55 19.94
N HIS A 509 7.72 7.87 20.18
CA HIS A 509 6.68 8.78 19.73
C HIS A 509 6.59 8.79 18.21
N THR A 510 5.41 8.42 17.71
CA THR A 510 5.08 8.40 16.29
C THR A 510 4.08 9.48 15.94
N GLY A 511 3.36 10.10 16.88
CA GLY A 511 2.23 10.96 16.52
C GLY A 511 1.02 10.21 15.93
N PHE A 512 1.05 8.87 15.85
CA PHE A 512 -0.07 7.99 15.46
C PHE A 512 -0.33 6.89 16.50
N LEU A 513 -1.54 6.33 16.39
CA LEU A 513 -1.86 4.90 16.52
C LEU A 513 -0.69 4.01 16.98
N ASP A 514 -0.72 3.38 18.16
CA ASP A 514 0.28 2.39 18.62
C ASP A 514 1.68 2.93 18.98
N GLY A 515 1.91 4.23 18.80
CA GLY A 515 3.12 4.92 19.23
C GLY A 515 3.13 5.30 20.71
N THR A 516 4.21 5.94 21.14
CA THR A 516 4.33 6.44 22.53
C THR A 516 3.88 7.91 22.64
N TYR A 517 3.13 8.24 23.67
CA TYR A 517 2.65 9.61 23.92
C TYR A 517 2.84 10.04 25.36
N CYS A 518 2.85 11.34 25.59
CA CYS A 518 2.98 11.91 26.93
C CYS A 518 1.61 11.96 27.62
N GLN A 519 1.24 10.87 28.29
CA GLN A 519 -0.13 10.64 28.71
C GLN A 519 -0.30 10.71 30.24
N PRO A 520 -1.48 11.15 30.73
CA PRO A 520 -1.72 11.30 32.16
C PRO A 520 -2.13 9.98 32.83
N LEU A 521 -1.45 9.65 33.94
CA LEU A 521 -1.83 8.61 34.88
C LEU A 521 -2.99 9.05 35.79
N GLU A 522 -3.57 8.12 36.54
CA GLU A 522 -4.70 8.41 37.45
C GLU A 522 -4.34 9.38 38.58
N ASP A 523 -3.07 9.43 38.98
CA ASP A 523 -2.55 10.38 39.96
C ASP A 523 -2.28 11.79 39.39
N GLY A 524 -2.54 12.00 38.10
CA GLY A 524 -2.36 13.27 37.39
C GLY A 524 -0.93 13.55 36.93
N SER A 525 0.02 12.64 37.17
CA SER A 525 1.36 12.72 36.57
C SER A 525 1.30 12.36 35.08
N ARG A 526 2.12 13.01 34.26
CA ARG A 526 2.25 12.68 32.83
C ARG A 526 3.53 11.90 32.61
N VAL A 527 3.42 10.77 31.91
CA VAL A 527 4.54 9.92 31.55
C VAL A 527 4.40 9.42 30.12
N CYS A 528 5.51 8.97 29.53
CA CYS A 528 5.48 8.34 28.22
C CYS A 528 4.79 6.97 28.31
N LEU A 529 3.65 6.80 27.67
CA LEU A 529 2.90 5.54 27.61
C LEU A 529 2.71 5.12 26.15
N GLN A 530 2.78 3.82 25.91
CA GLN A 530 2.48 3.24 24.61
C GLN A 530 0.97 3.23 24.40
N ASP A 531 0.54 3.63 23.22
CA ASP A 531 -0.84 3.51 22.77
C ASP A 531 -1.15 2.05 22.42
N CYS A 532 -2.32 1.59 22.83
CA CYS A 532 -2.85 0.24 22.58
C CYS A 532 -4.24 0.30 21.96
N THR A 533 -4.57 1.41 21.30
CA THR A 533 -5.89 1.66 20.76
C THR A 533 -6.20 0.67 19.63
N ASN A 534 -5.21 0.21 18.82
CA ASN A 534 -5.44 -0.86 17.83
C ASN A 534 -5.43 -2.26 18.44
N SER A 535 -4.56 -2.51 19.40
CA SER A 535 -4.38 -3.85 19.98
C SER A 535 -3.83 -3.79 21.38
N ALA A 536 -4.49 -4.49 22.31
CA ALA A 536 -4.01 -4.67 23.66
C ALA A 536 -2.71 -5.50 23.73
N ASP A 537 -2.40 -6.29 22.69
CA ASP A 537 -1.17 -7.09 22.63
C ASP A 537 0.10 -6.25 22.45
N LEU A 538 -0.06 -4.97 22.11
CA LEU A 538 1.03 -4.00 22.04
C LEU A 538 1.55 -3.60 23.42
N CYS A 539 0.79 -3.87 24.49
CA CYS A 539 1.17 -3.45 25.83
C CYS A 539 2.37 -4.24 26.38
N PRO A 540 3.42 -3.54 26.85
CA PRO A 540 4.57 -4.18 27.48
C PRO A 540 4.16 -5.03 28.69
N ALA A 541 4.89 -6.12 28.92
CA ALA A 541 4.62 -7.04 30.03
C ALA A 541 4.57 -6.30 31.38
N GLY A 542 3.44 -6.38 32.08
CA GLY A 542 3.20 -5.67 33.34
C GLY A 542 2.42 -4.37 33.20
N THR A 543 1.94 -4.04 31.99
CA THR A 543 0.93 -3.02 31.73
C THR A 543 -0.36 -3.65 31.20
N GLU A 544 -1.46 -2.92 31.32
CA GLU A 544 -2.78 -3.27 30.77
C GLU A 544 -3.30 -2.06 29.99
N CYS A 545 -4.00 -2.32 28.88
CA CYS A 545 -4.60 -1.27 28.08
C CYS A 545 -5.76 -0.64 28.85
N ASP A 546 -5.65 0.65 29.19
CA ASP A 546 -6.71 1.37 29.89
C ASP A 546 -7.85 1.77 28.94
N PRO A 547 -9.01 2.17 29.46
CA PRO A 547 -10.14 2.61 28.63
C PRO A 547 -9.88 3.85 27.76
N ARG A 548 -8.71 4.48 27.89
CA ARG A 548 -8.28 5.63 27.09
C ARG A 548 -7.24 5.23 26.03
N GLY A 549 -7.00 3.93 25.84
CA GLY A 549 -6.07 3.43 24.84
C GLY A 549 -4.60 3.50 25.25
N ASN A 550 -4.27 3.58 26.54
CA ASN A 550 -2.88 3.66 27.01
C ASN A 550 -2.48 2.40 27.78
N CYS A 551 -1.28 1.91 27.53
CA CYS A 551 -0.67 0.83 28.32
C CYS A 551 -0.24 1.36 29.69
N VAL A 552 -1.12 1.27 30.68
CA VAL A 552 -0.86 1.73 32.04
C VAL A 552 -0.44 0.56 32.94
N PRO A 553 0.41 0.80 33.95
CA PRO A 553 0.60 -0.20 34.98
C PRO A 553 -0.70 -0.40 35.79
N PRO A 554 -0.97 -1.59 36.34
CA PRO A 554 -2.25 -1.92 37.00
C PRO A 554 -2.69 -1.01 38.15
N ALA A 555 -1.74 -0.30 38.78
CA ALA A 555 -2.04 0.65 39.85
C ALA A 555 -2.21 2.09 39.37
N GLY A 556 -2.01 2.39 38.07
CA GLY A 556 -2.26 3.70 37.47
C GLY A 556 -1.48 4.87 38.08
N THR A 557 -0.34 4.62 38.71
CA THR A 557 0.47 5.63 39.43
C THR A 557 1.92 5.65 38.97
N LEU A 558 2.58 6.80 39.12
CA LEU A 558 4.00 6.97 38.77
C LEU A 558 4.91 5.99 39.53
N ALA A 559 4.52 5.59 40.74
CA ALA A 559 5.28 4.61 41.53
C ALA A 559 5.25 3.20 40.90
N ALA A 560 4.16 2.85 40.20
CA ALA A 560 4.02 1.57 39.52
C ALA A 560 4.78 1.54 38.19
N CYS A 561 5.01 2.70 37.56
CA CYS A 561 5.84 2.89 36.38
C CYS A 561 7.33 2.54 36.61
N ALA A 562 7.80 2.54 37.86
CA ALA A 562 9.22 2.33 38.18
C ALA A 562 9.79 0.98 37.75
N ALA A 563 8.94 -0.03 37.49
CA ALA A 563 9.37 -1.34 37.00
C ALA A 563 9.57 -1.41 35.48
N LEU A 564 9.04 -0.43 34.75
CA LEU A 564 9.02 -0.35 33.29
C LEU A 564 9.94 0.77 32.76
N ALA A 565 10.29 1.73 33.63
CA ALA A 565 11.28 2.75 33.35
C ALA A 565 12.71 2.19 33.40
N GLY A 566 13.56 2.60 32.46
CA GLY A 566 14.98 2.24 32.47
C GLY A 566 15.72 2.70 31.22
N ASP A 567 17.05 2.57 31.26
CA ASP A 567 17.92 2.89 30.12
C ASP A 567 17.58 2.00 28.91
N CYS A 568 17.69 2.58 27.72
CA CYS A 568 17.53 1.88 26.45
C CYS A 568 18.41 0.62 26.36
N GLY A 569 17.79 -0.53 26.08
CA GLY A 569 18.46 -1.82 26.02
C GLY A 569 17.52 -2.96 25.59
N PRO A 570 18.01 -4.19 25.41
CA PRO A 570 17.16 -5.33 25.01
C PRO A 570 16.01 -5.67 25.96
N GLN A 571 16.05 -5.16 27.20
CA GLN A 571 14.98 -5.32 28.19
C GLN A 571 13.99 -4.14 28.18
N ASN A 572 14.41 -3.00 27.63
CA ASN A 572 13.65 -1.76 27.52
C ASN A 572 13.80 -1.23 26.09
N PRO A 573 13.08 -1.81 25.11
CA PRO A 573 13.21 -1.44 23.69
C PRO A 573 12.76 0.00 23.41
N LEU A 574 12.05 0.63 24.37
CA LEU A 574 11.64 2.04 24.40
C LEU A 574 12.18 2.76 25.66
N GLY A 575 13.43 2.50 26.05
CA GLY A 575 14.05 3.08 27.25
C GLY A 575 14.64 4.49 27.06
N ASP A 576 15.21 5.05 28.13
CA ASP A 576 15.83 6.39 28.12
C ASP A 576 17.11 6.44 27.27
N CYS A 577 17.31 7.56 26.60
CA CYS A 577 18.52 7.91 25.86
C CYS A 577 19.09 9.28 26.26
N ALA A 578 20.29 9.59 25.80
CA ALA A 578 20.85 10.93 25.93
C ALA A 578 20.07 11.93 25.05
N ALA A 579 20.04 13.20 25.46
CA ALA A 579 19.40 14.26 24.67
C ALA A 579 19.95 14.30 23.24
N GLY A 580 19.05 14.26 22.24
CA GLY A 580 19.40 14.17 20.82
C GLY A 580 19.44 12.75 20.25
N ALA A 581 19.15 11.73 21.07
CA ALA A 581 18.98 10.34 20.65
C ALA A 581 17.62 9.80 21.12
N THR A 582 17.13 8.77 20.45
CA THR A 582 15.95 8.00 20.85
C THR A 582 16.26 6.51 20.89
N CYS A 583 15.54 5.77 21.70
CA CYS A 583 15.66 4.32 21.75
C CYS A 583 14.90 3.70 20.59
N VAL A 584 15.60 2.88 19.79
CA VAL A 584 15.02 2.05 18.74
C VAL A 584 15.50 0.63 18.97
N ASP A 585 14.57 -0.28 19.27
CA ASP A 585 14.84 -1.69 19.54
C ASP A 585 16.01 -1.90 20.52
N GLY A 586 15.98 -1.15 21.63
CA GLY A 586 16.97 -1.28 22.70
C GLY A 586 18.36 -0.72 22.36
N THR A 587 18.48 0.07 21.29
CA THR A 587 19.70 0.83 20.97
C THR A 587 19.40 2.32 20.91
N CYS A 588 20.18 3.13 21.61
CA CYS A 588 20.09 4.59 21.44
C CYS A 588 20.66 4.98 20.08
N VAL A 589 19.79 5.52 19.23
CA VAL A 589 20.14 6.02 17.90
C VAL A 589 20.11 7.55 17.96
N GLU A 590 21.27 8.18 17.72
CA GLU A 590 21.33 9.59 17.39
C GLU A 590 20.80 9.74 15.96
N TYR A 591 19.64 10.38 15.80
CA TYR A 591 19.15 10.66 14.46
C TYR A 591 19.94 11.83 13.87
N PRO A 592 20.57 11.66 12.70
CA PRO A 592 21.02 12.81 11.96
C PRO A 592 19.83 13.73 11.70
N TRP A 593 20.03 15.04 11.81
CA TRP A 593 18.98 16.00 11.49
C TRP A 593 18.58 15.83 10.01
N GLU A 594 17.42 15.21 9.80
CA GLU A 594 16.79 14.93 8.52
C GLU A 594 15.53 15.81 8.38
N PRO A 595 15.69 17.06 7.92
CA PRO A 595 14.57 17.97 7.76
C PRO A 595 13.57 17.46 6.73
N VAL A 596 12.30 17.77 6.97
CA VAL A 596 11.22 17.57 5.99
C VAL A 596 11.50 18.46 4.78
N VAL A 597 11.46 17.88 3.59
CA VAL A 597 11.60 18.59 2.31
C VAL A 597 10.20 18.87 1.77
N GLU A 598 9.84 20.14 1.66
CA GLU A 598 8.51 20.54 1.18
C GLU A 598 8.28 20.07 -0.27
N SER A 599 7.21 19.29 -0.46
CA SER A 599 6.83 18.70 -1.75
C SER A 599 6.03 19.63 -2.66
N GLU A 600 5.53 20.75 -2.12
CA GLU A 600 4.71 21.75 -2.82
C GLU A 600 3.58 21.17 -3.71
N PRO A 601 2.56 20.50 -3.14
CA PRO A 601 1.41 20.09 -3.91
C PRO A 601 0.73 21.34 -4.48
N THR A 602 0.66 21.42 -5.81
CA THR A 602 0.03 22.55 -6.48
C THR A 602 -1.48 22.52 -6.25
N PHE A 603 -2.10 23.69 -6.41
CA PHE A 603 -3.56 23.79 -6.43
C PHE A 603 -4.18 22.80 -7.42
N SER A 604 -3.63 22.68 -8.64
CA SER A 604 -4.13 21.72 -9.65
C SER A 604 -4.10 20.28 -9.17
N LEU A 605 -3.05 19.85 -8.48
CA LEU A 605 -3.00 18.48 -7.94
C LEU A 605 -4.03 18.29 -6.84
N ALA A 606 -4.14 19.24 -5.91
CA ALA A 606 -5.14 19.18 -4.86
C ALA A 606 -6.55 19.06 -5.47
N THR A 607 -6.85 19.85 -6.50
CA THR A 607 -8.15 19.79 -7.20
C THR A 607 -8.35 18.51 -8.00
N ASP A 608 -7.30 17.95 -8.60
CA ASP A 608 -7.38 16.69 -9.36
C ASP A 608 -7.58 15.49 -8.42
N ILE A 609 -6.87 15.43 -7.28
CA ILE A 609 -7.10 14.42 -6.23
C ILE A 609 -8.56 14.45 -5.79
N LEU A 610 -9.10 15.65 -5.52
CA LEU A 610 -10.51 15.83 -5.17
C LEU A 610 -11.44 15.36 -6.29
N PHE A 611 -11.22 15.82 -7.52
CA PHE A 611 -12.14 15.54 -8.62
C PHE A 611 -12.16 14.05 -8.98
N TYR A 612 -10.99 13.43 -9.19
CA TYR A 612 -10.90 12.02 -9.56
C TYR A 612 -11.21 11.10 -8.39
N GLY A 613 -10.80 11.46 -7.17
CA GLY A 613 -11.19 10.74 -5.96
C GLY A 613 -12.70 10.67 -5.82
N PHE A 614 -13.41 11.80 -5.88
CA PHE A 614 -14.88 11.81 -5.83
C PHE A 614 -15.51 11.04 -6.99
N LEU A 615 -15.02 11.25 -8.22
CA LEU A 615 -15.60 10.63 -9.41
C LEU A 615 -15.51 9.10 -9.37
N PHE A 616 -14.34 8.55 -9.10
CA PHE A 616 -14.08 7.12 -9.25
C PHE A 616 -14.42 6.30 -8.01
N THR A 617 -14.22 6.81 -6.79
CA THR A 617 -14.68 6.11 -5.57
C THR A 617 -16.21 6.03 -5.50
N THR A 618 -16.90 7.08 -5.96
CA THR A 618 -18.36 7.03 -6.10
C THR A 618 -18.78 6.02 -7.18
N ALA A 619 -17.97 5.83 -8.22
CA ALA A 619 -18.21 4.82 -9.26
C ALA A 619 -17.97 3.39 -8.76
N SER A 620 -17.12 3.18 -7.75
CA SER A 620 -16.99 1.92 -7.01
C SER A 620 -18.04 1.76 -5.88
N TYR A 621 -19.06 2.62 -5.85
CA TYR A 621 -20.18 2.60 -4.89
C TYR A 621 -19.80 2.92 -3.43
N SER A 622 -18.67 3.60 -3.19
CA SER A 622 -18.30 4.10 -1.86
C SER A 622 -18.41 5.63 -1.79
N THR A 623 -19.00 6.16 -0.71
CA THR A 623 -19.01 7.61 -0.41
C THR A 623 -18.04 7.99 0.70
N ARG A 624 -17.35 7.02 1.33
CA ARG A 624 -16.46 7.25 2.47
C ARG A 624 -15.40 8.32 2.16
N PHE A 625 -14.82 8.25 0.96
CA PHE A 625 -13.83 9.22 0.50
C PHE A 625 -14.40 10.64 0.44
N ASN A 626 -15.67 10.78 0.09
CA ASN A 626 -16.36 12.07 0.01
C ASN A 626 -16.68 12.61 1.41
N ASP A 627 -17.15 11.73 2.29
CA ASP A 627 -17.67 12.08 3.62
C ASP A 627 -16.60 12.68 4.52
N GLN A 628 -15.36 12.16 4.45
CA GLN A 628 -14.23 12.72 5.20
C GLN A 628 -13.87 14.16 4.76
N LEU A 629 -14.30 14.63 3.59
CA LEU A 629 -13.96 15.94 3.00
C LEU A 629 -15.12 16.95 3.03
N ASN A 630 -16.17 16.69 3.81
CA ASN A 630 -17.33 17.57 3.91
C ASN A 630 -17.05 18.88 4.68
N VAL A 631 -16.58 19.90 3.95
CA VAL A 631 -16.50 21.29 4.42
C VAL A 631 -17.74 22.07 3.99
N PHE A 632 -18.43 22.69 4.95
CA PHE A 632 -19.66 23.44 4.71
C PHE A 632 -19.63 24.86 5.27
N ARG A 633 -20.57 25.69 4.79
CA ARG A 633 -20.84 27.01 5.37
C ARG A 633 -21.99 26.90 6.36
N PRO A 634 -21.84 27.34 7.63
CA PRO A 634 -22.93 27.32 8.60
C PRO A 634 -24.18 28.03 8.08
N GLY A 635 -25.35 27.42 8.25
CA GLY A 635 -26.64 27.95 7.80
C GLY A 635 -26.90 27.84 6.29
N SER A 636 -26.01 27.20 5.52
CA SER A 636 -26.29 26.84 4.13
C SER A 636 -27.14 25.55 4.03
N PRO A 637 -27.81 25.27 2.89
CA PRO A 637 -28.52 24.01 2.67
C PRO A 637 -27.64 22.75 2.72
N ASN A 638 -26.31 22.93 2.74
CA ASN A 638 -25.33 21.87 2.80
C ASN A 638 -24.66 21.78 4.18
N ALA A 639 -25.12 22.58 5.16
CA ALA A 639 -24.62 22.49 6.52
C ALA A 639 -25.06 21.18 7.18
N VAL A 640 -24.10 20.51 7.82
CA VAL A 640 -24.37 19.34 8.67
C VAL A 640 -24.66 19.85 10.09
N GLU A 641 -25.72 19.34 10.71
CA GLU A 641 -25.98 19.58 12.14
C GLU A 641 -25.16 18.58 12.96
N ALA A 642 -24.33 19.08 13.89
CA ALA A 642 -23.64 18.23 14.85
C ALA A 642 -24.59 17.85 16.00
N ASP A 643 -24.61 16.57 16.37
CA ASP A 643 -25.18 16.15 17.65
C ASP A 643 -24.17 16.49 18.76
N PRO A 644 -24.53 17.36 19.72
CA PRO A 644 -23.61 17.78 20.79
C PRO A 644 -23.09 16.65 21.68
N ASN A 645 -23.73 15.47 21.67
CA ASN A 645 -23.33 14.32 22.48
C ASN A 645 -22.31 13.43 21.76
N THR A 646 -22.30 13.40 20.43
CA THR A 646 -21.49 12.47 19.63
C THR A 646 -20.54 13.18 18.68
N SER A 647 -20.61 14.51 18.56
CA SER A 647 -19.78 15.28 17.64
C SER A 647 -19.60 16.74 18.09
N GLU A 648 -18.61 17.42 17.55
CA GLU A 648 -18.38 18.86 17.70
C GLU A 648 -18.19 19.56 16.34
N ILE A 649 -18.42 20.88 16.31
CA ILE A 649 -18.19 21.68 15.11
C ILE A 649 -16.88 22.44 15.26
N VAL A 650 -15.96 22.19 14.33
CA VAL A 650 -14.75 23.00 14.15
C VAL A 650 -15.04 24.02 13.06
N GLN A 651 -14.66 25.29 13.27
CA GLN A 651 -14.93 26.36 12.30
C GLN A 651 -13.93 27.52 12.38
N PHE A 652 -13.82 28.27 11.28
CA PHE A 652 -13.11 29.54 11.22
C PHE A 652 -13.82 30.53 10.30
N THR A 653 -13.52 31.82 10.44
CA THR A 653 -14.05 32.87 9.56
C THR A 653 -12.91 33.47 8.77
N ASP A 654 -13.04 33.51 7.44
CA ASP A 654 -12.11 34.19 6.56
C ASP A 654 -12.08 35.69 6.93
N PRO A 655 -10.93 36.23 7.38
CA PRO A 655 -10.81 37.62 7.79
C PRO A 655 -10.98 38.62 6.64
N GLU A 656 -10.87 38.19 5.37
CA GLU A 656 -11.03 39.08 4.21
C GLU A 656 -12.50 39.16 3.73
N SER A 657 -13.18 38.02 3.54
CA SER A 657 -14.57 37.99 3.06
C SER A 657 -15.63 38.01 4.17
N GLY A 658 -15.27 37.60 5.39
CA GLY A 658 -16.21 37.40 6.50
C GLY A 658 -17.05 36.12 6.38
N VAL A 659 -16.74 35.22 5.44
CA VAL A 659 -17.42 33.92 5.28
C VAL A 659 -16.87 32.92 6.31
N THR A 660 -17.78 32.18 6.95
CA THR A 660 -17.43 31.11 7.91
C THR A 660 -17.46 29.74 7.22
N TYR A 661 -16.42 28.95 7.46
CA TYR A 661 -16.29 27.55 7.04
C TYR A 661 -16.26 26.66 8.27
N ALA A 662 -16.92 25.50 8.17
CA ALA A 662 -17.08 24.57 9.27
C ALA A 662 -17.00 23.11 8.79
N ALA A 663 -16.62 22.24 9.71
CA ALA A 663 -16.63 20.79 9.58
C ALA A 663 -17.12 20.16 10.89
N VAL A 664 -17.66 18.94 10.81
CA VAL A 664 -18.08 18.17 11.99
C VAL A 664 -16.99 17.16 12.32
N GLN A 665 -16.61 17.12 13.59
CA GLN A 665 -15.68 16.14 14.16
C GLN A 665 -16.46 15.21 15.08
N PRO A 666 -16.50 13.89 14.83
CA PRO A 666 -17.03 12.96 15.82
C PRO A 666 -16.23 12.97 17.14
N ARG A 667 -16.93 12.67 18.23
CA ARG A 667 -16.35 12.42 19.54
C ARG A 667 -15.99 10.95 19.66
N CYS A 668 -14.69 10.66 19.81
CA CYS A 668 -14.17 9.29 19.95
C CYS A 668 -14.01 8.86 21.41
N ASP A 669 -14.36 9.71 22.38
CA ASP A 669 -14.20 9.46 23.81
C ASP A 669 -15.40 8.69 24.42
N GLY A 670 -15.38 7.35 24.33
CA GLY A 670 -16.26 6.48 25.12
C GLY A 670 -16.38 5.05 24.60
N GLY A 671 -16.39 4.06 25.48
CA GLY A 671 -16.50 2.63 25.12
C GLY A 671 -17.85 2.00 25.46
N ILE A 672 -18.16 0.94 24.72
CA ILE A 672 -19.21 -0.10 24.82
C ILE A 672 -20.52 0.19 24.08
N SER A 673 -20.66 -0.38 22.88
CA SER A 673 -21.95 -0.62 22.22
C SER A 673 -22.65 -1.86 22.82
N GLY A 674 -23.97 -1.92 22.70
CA GLY A 674 -24.79 -3.08 23.07
C GLY A 674 -25.99 -2.72 23.94
N GLY A 675 -26.98 -3.60 23.94
CA GLY A 675 -28.26 -3.37 24.59
C GLY A 675 -28.37 -4.05 25.95
N ALA A 676 -29.59 -4.03 26.48
CA ALA A 676 -29.88 -4.51 27.83
C ALA A 676 -30.05 -6.04 27.93
N THR A 677 -30.19 -6.71 26.79
CA THR A 677 -30.55 -8.13 26.71
C THR A 677 -29.32 -9.01 26.85
N GLY A 678 -29.24 -9.78 27.93
CA GLY A 678 -28.12 -10.71 28.14
C GLY A 678 -28.16 -11.91 27.18
N LEU A 679 -27.10 -12.72 27.20
CA LEU A 679 -27.02 -13.96 26.41
C LEU A 679 -28.26 -14.84 26.62
N CYS A 680 -28.69 -15.50 25.54
CA CYS A 680 -29.90 -16.34 25.48
C CYS A 680 -31.22 -15.59 25.78
N GLY A 681 -31.21 -14.25 25.85
CA GLY A 681 -32.41 -13.43 25.87
C GLY A 681 -32.97 -13.21 24.46
N ALA A 682 -34.29 -13.04 24.34
CA ALA A 682 -34.93 -12.73 23.07
C ALA A 682 -34.56 -11.31 22.61
N CYS A 683 -34.26 -11.15 21.33
CA CYS A 683 -33.87 -9.90 20.69
C CYS A 683 -34.60 -9.73 19.37
N ASP A 684 -34.77 -8.47 18.95
CA ASP A 684 -35.32 -8.14 17.64
C ASP A 684 -34.20 -7.65 16.70
N GLU A 685 -33.16 -7.00 17.23
CA GLU A 685 -32.00 -6.48 16.49
C GLU A 685 -30.68 -6.78 17.24
N ASP A 686 -29.54 -6.85 16.54
CA ASP A 686 -28.22 -7.14 17.13
C ASP A 686 -27.85 -6.16 18.25
N ALA A 687 -28.24 -4.91 18.11
CA ALA A 687 -27.98 -3.84 19.07
C ALA A 687 -28.71 -4.03 20.41
N ASP A 688 -29.72 -4.92 20.50
CA ASP A 688 -30.40 -5.24 21.76
C ASP A 688 -29.51 -6.05 22.72
N CYS A 689 -28.47 -6.70 22.18
CA CYS A 689 -27.66 -7.66 22.90
C CYS A 689 -26.54 -7.01 23.72
N ALA A 690 -26.43 -7.43 24.99
CA ALA A 690 -25.33 -7.05 25.87
C ALA A 690 -24.03 -7.64 25.33
N GLY A 691 -22.99 -6.80 25.18
CA GLY A 691 -21.73 -7.18 24.54
C GLY A 691 -21.80 -7.26 23.01
N HIS A 692 -22.78 -6.62 22.37
CA HIS A 692 -22.76 -6.39 20.94
C HIS A 692 -21.72 -5.33 20.57
N THR A 693 -20.70 -5.71 19.80
CA THR A 693 -19.56 -4.85 19.46
C THR A 693 -19.52 -4.40 18.01
N GLY A 694 -20.35 -4.98 17.13
CA GLY A 694 -20.24 -4.79 15.67
C GLY A 694 -19.04 -5.48 15.01
N PHE A 695 -18.20 -6.19 15.79
CA PHE A 695 -17.03 -6.94 15.31
C PHE A 695 -17.20 -8.45 15.56
N LEU A 696 -16.50 -9.27 14.78
CA LEU A 696 -16.45 -10.73 14.98
C LEU A 696 -16.00 -11.07 16.41
N GLY A 697 -16.63 -12.06 17.05
CA GLY A 697 -16.47 -12.40 18.47
C GLY A 697 -17.40 -11.66 19.44
N GLY A 698 -18.18 -10.68 18.95
CA GLY A 698 -19.23 -9.98 19.70
C GLY A 698 -20.51 -10.78 19.87
N THR A 699 -21.52 -10.16 20.51
CA THR A 699 -22.87 -10.76 20.65
C THR A 699 -23.81 -10.23 19.58
N TYR A 700 -24.58 -11.13 18.96
CA TYR A 700 -25.49 -10.82 17.87
C TYR A 700 -26.86 -11.47 18.10
N CYS A 701 -27.87 -10.91 17.47
CA CYS A 701 -29.23 -11.43 17.49
C CYS A 701 -29.36 -12.50 16.40
N GLN A 702 -29.30 -13.76 16.80
CA GLN A 702 -29.21 -14.90 15.88
C GLN A 702 -30.19 -16.02 16.25
N PRO A 703 -30.70 -16.79 15.27
CA PRO A 703 -31.62 -17.88 15.53
C PRO A 703 -30.87 -19.14 15.99
N ILE A 704 -31.50 -19.95 16.84
CA ILE A 704 -30.96 -21.27 17.22
C ILE A 704 -31.52 -22.35 16.29
N GLY A 705 -30.64 -22.97 15.52
CA GLY A 705 -30.98 -24.06 14.61
C GLY A 705 -31.76 -23.60 13.36
N ASP A 706 -32.71 -24.42 12.90
CA ASP A 706 -33.46 -24.18 11.65
C ASP A 706 -34.75 -23.37 11.85
N ASN A 707 -34.98 -22.83 13.05
CA ASN A 707 -36.20 -22.07 13.35
C ASN A 707 -35.96 -20.57 13.12
N GLU A 708 -36.38 -20.05 11.97
CA GLU A 708 -36.16 -18.64 11.55
C GLU A 708 -37.08 -17.63 12.25
N ASP A 709 -38.01 -18.08 13.11
CA ASP A 709 -39.04 -17.22 13.70
C ASP A 709 -38.68 -16.69 15.11
N ASP A 710 -37.63 -17.21 15.77
CA ASP A 710 -37.24 -16.83 17.14
C ASP A 710 -35.72 -16.54 17.23
N PHE A 711 -35.35 -15.29 17.53
CA PHE A 711 -33.96 -14.84 17.63
C PHE A 711 -33.53 -14.60 19.09
N PHE A 712 -32.26 -14.90 19.36
CA PHE A 712 -31.67 -14.77 20.69
C PHE A 712 -30.30 -14.09 20.61
N CYS A 713 -29.91 -13.42 21.69
CA CYS A 713 -28.56 -12.89 21.82
C CYS A 713 -27.56 -14.03 22.01
N LEU A 714 -26.75 -14.29 20.98
CA LEU A 714 -25.76 -15.36 20.92
C LEU A 714 -24.38 -14.75 20.66
N GLN A 715 -23.36 -15.34 21.27
CA GLN A 715 -21.98 -14.91 21.06
C GLN A 715 -21.39 -15.55 19.81
N ASP A 716 -20.71 -14.77 18.99
CA ASP A 716 -19.98 -15.26 17.81
C ASP A 716 -18.70 -16.00 18.22
N CYS A 717 -18.49 -17.18 17.66
CA CYS A 717 -17.35 -18.08 17.86
C CYS A 717 -16.69 -18.51 16.55
N THR A 718 -16.99 -17.81 15.44
CA THR A 718 -16.50 -18.13 14.09
C THR A 718 -14.99 -18.34 14.03
N ASN A 719 -14.21 -17.53 14.76
CA ASN A 719 -12.74 -17.59 14.74
C ASN A 719 -12.13 -18.32 15.94
N ASP A 720 -12.83 -18.38 17.08
CA ASP A 720 -12.35 -19.03 18.29
C ASP A 720 -13.49 -19.76 19.01
N PRO A 721 -13.57 -21.09 18.88
CA PRO A 721 -14.57 -21.89 19.59
C PRO A 721 -14.45 -21.87 21.12
N THR A 722 -13.34 -21.37 21.68
CA THR A 722 -13.08 -21.37 23.13
C THR A 722 -13.78 -20.21 23.86
N VAL A 723 -14.32 -19.24 23.13
CA VAL A 723 -15.09 -18.11 23.70
C VAL A 723 -16.47 -18.52 24.23
N CYS A 724 -16.99 -19.69 23.82
CA CYS A 724 -18.29 -20.16 24.26
C CYS A 724 -18.31 -20.51 25.75
N ALA A 725 -19.37 -20.09 26.44
CA ALA A 725 -19.58 -20.37 27.86
C ALA A 725 -19.67 -21.88 28.14
N ALA A 726 -19.34 -22.28 29.38
CA ALA A 726 -19.32 -23.68 29.78
C ALA A 726 -20.70 -24.35 29.66
N GLY A 727 -20.88 -25.20 28.64
CA GLY A 727 -22.14 -25.89 28.33
C GLY A 727 -22.69 -25.57 26.93
N ASP A 728 -22.11 -24.57 26.26
CA ASP A 728 -22.42 -24.21 24.89
C ASP A 728 -21.41 -24.83 23.92
N VAL A 729 -21.80 -24.93 22.66
CA VAL A 729 -20.97 -25.43 21.55
C VAL A 729 -21.05 -24.44 20.39
N CYS A 730 -19.92 -24.22 19.72
CA CYS A 730 -19.91 -23.42 18.49
C CYS A 730 -20.58 -24.21 17.37
N ASP A 731 -21.66 -23.68 16.80
CA ASP A 731 -22.37 -24.33 15.71
C ASP A 731 -21.74 -24.05 14.33
N GLY A 732 -22.26 -24.70 13.28
CA GLY A 732 -21.76 -24.52 11.92
C GLY A 732 -22.05 -23.15 11.30
N ARG A 733 -22.73 -22.25 12.01
CA ARG A 733 -22.96 -20.85 11.63
C ARG A 733 -22.08 -19.88 12.42
N GLY A 734 -21.19 -20.40 13.29
CA GLY A 734 -20.30 -19.58 14.09
C GLY A 734 -20.94 -19.00 15.34
N ASN A 735 -22.03 -19.58 15.86
CA ASN A 735 -22.67 -19.09 17.09
C ASN A 735 -22.46 -20.04 18.27
N CYS A 736 -22.19 -19.49 19.45
CA CYS A 736 -22.23 -20.22 20.71
C CYS A 736 -23.68 -20.57 21.06
N VAL A 737 -24.06 -21.82 20.81
CA VAL A 737 -25.41 -22.32 21.10
C VAL A 737 -25.40 -23.32 22.24
N PRO A 738 -26.45 -23.36 23.09
CA PRO A 738 -26.57 -24.38 24.12
C PRO A 738 -26.57 -25.78 23.52
N ALA A 739 -25.78 -26.71 24.08
CA ALA A 739 -25.66 -28.09 23.57
C ALA A 739 -26.99 -28.89 23.54
N LEU A 740 -28.01 -28.43 24.26
CA LEU A 740 -29.36 -29.01 24.27
C LEU A 740 -30.39 -28.20 23.45
N GLY A 741 -29.98 -27.13 22.77
CA GLY A 741 -30.84 -26.29 21.94
C GLY A 741 -31.89 -25.49 22.71
N ILE A 742 -31.69 -25.26 24.01
CA ILE A 742 -32.63 -24.53 24.88
C ILE A 742 -31.88 -23.39 25.56
N CYS A 743 -32.19 -22.16 25.16
CA CYS A 743 -31.75 -20.93 25.84
C CYS A 743 -32.20 -20.93 27.31
N ARG A 744 -31.27 -20.62 28.21
CA ARG A 744 -31.60 -20.27 29.59
C ARG A 744 -31.14 -18.84 29.82
N ASP A 745 -32.00 -18.08 30.49
CA ASP A 745 -31.70 -16.72 30.91
C ASP A 745 -30.34 -16.67 31.63
N SER A 746 -29.42 -15.86 31.09
CA SER A 746 -28.08 -15.64 31.63
C SER A 746 -28.12 -14.95 33.00
N GLY A 747 -29.28 -14.45 33.43
CA GLY A 747 -29.45 -13.77 34.71
C GLY A 747 -28.87 -12.34 34.69
N ALA A 748 -28.95 -11.66 35.82
CA ALA A 748 -28.47 -10.28 35.91
C ALA A 748 -26.95 -10.19 35.71
N CYS A 749 -26.52 -9.10 35.06
CA CYS A 749 -25.11 -8.75 34.88
C CYS A 749 -24.33 -8.84 36.20
N SER A 750 -23.26 -9.63 36.20
CA SER A 750 -22.41 -9.88 37.36
C SER A 750 -21.03 -10.37 36.91
N ALA A 751 -20.05 -10.44 37.83
CA ALA A 751 -18.73 -11.00 37.51
C ALA A 751 -18.79 -12.48 37.06
N GLU A 752 -19.87 -13.19 37.42
CA GLU A 752 -20.12 -14.58 37.03
C GLU A 752 -20.88 -14.65 35.69
N ASN A 753 -21.57 -13.57 35.31
CA ASN A 753 -22.35 -13.41 34.08
C ASN A 753 -21.94 -12.10 33.38
N PRO A 754 -20.76 -12.05 32.73
CA PRO A 754 -20.20 -10.82 32.14
C PRO A 754 -20.97 -10.29 30.93
N LEU A 755 -21.93 -11.07 30.41
CA LEU A 755 -22.89 -10.71 29.36
C LEU A 755 -24.34 -10.91 29.83
N GLY A 756 -24.59 -10.69 31.12
CA GLY A 756 -25.91 -10.83 31.74
C GLY A 756 -26.84 -9.65 31.44
N GLN A 757 -28.10 -9.78 31.81
CA GLN A 757 -29.13 -8.78 31.56
C GLN A 757 -28.95 -7.51 32.41
N CYS A 758 -29.19 -6.35 31.81
CA CYS A 758 -29.13 -5.04 32.44
C CYS A 758 -30.46 -4.28 32.39
N PRO A 759 -30.63 -3.21 33.18
CA PRO A 759 -31.75 -2.29 33.01
C PRO A 759 -31.77 -1.65 31.61
N ALA A 760 -32.95 -1.29 31.12
CA ALA A 760 -33.10 -0.62 29.82
C ALA A 760 -32.23 0.64 29.72
N GLY A 761 -31.48 0.76 28.61
CA GLY A 761 -30.50 1.84 28.40
C GLY A 761 -29.15 1.61 29.07
N GLN A 762 -28.83 0.38 29.47
CA GLN A 762 -27.53 -0.07 29.96
C GLN A 762 -27.12 -1.39 29.30
N THR A 763 -25.82 -1.65 29.22
CA THR A 763 -25.20 -2.89 28.73
C THR A 763 -24.29 -3.47 29.81
N CYS A 764 -24.09 -4.79 29.78
CA CYS A 764 -23.24 -5.47 30.75
C CYS A 764 -21.78 -5.45 30.29
N SER A 765 -20.91 -4.87 31.13
CA SER A 765 -19.46 -4.89 30.89
C SER A 765 -18.72 -5.15 32.19
N GLY A 766 -17.81 -6.14 32.18
CA GLY A 766 -17.05 -6.54 33.38
C GLY A 766 -17.91 -6.96 34.57
N GLY A 767 -19.17 -7.34 34.33
CA GLY A 767 -20.12 -7.70 35.38
C GLY A 767 -20.82 -6.53 36.09
N ALA A 768 -20.78 -5.33 35.51
CA ALA A 768 -21.57 -4.18 35.94
C ALA A 768 -22.40 -3.62 34.78
N CYS A 769 -23.61 -3.13 35.09
CA CYS A 769 -24.44 -2.45 34.11
C CYS A 769 -23.99 -1.00 33.93
N VAL A 770 -23.59 -0.65 32.71
CA VAL A 770 -23.09 0.67 32.32
C VAL A 770 -23.93 1.21 31.17
N THR A 771 -24.04 2.53 31.04
CA THR A 771 -24.76 3.11 29.89
C THR A 771 -23.93 2.91 28.62
N PRO A 772 -24.47 2.25 27.57
CA PRO A 772 -23.73 2.02 26.33
C PRO A 772 -23.43 3.36 25.67
N PHE A 773 -22.18 3.52 25.27
CA PHE A 773 -21.75 4.57 24.36
C PHE A 773 -21.87 4.02 22.94
N VAL A 774 -22.56 4.74 22.06
CA VAL A 774 -22.60 4.43 20.64
C VAL A 774 -21.60 5.39 19.99
N PRO A 775 -20.40 4.92 19.58
CA PRO A 775 -19.56 5.71 18.70
C PRO A 775 -20.37 6.01 17.44
N SER A 776 -20.26 7.21 16.89
CA SER A 776 -20.86 7.46 15.57
C SER A 776 -20.30 6.44 14.56
N GLU A 777 -21.04 6.10 13.50
CA GLU A 777 -20.54 5.20 12.42
C GLU A 777 -19.20 5.68 11.84
N HIS A 778 -18.89 6.97 11.96
CA HIS A 778 -17.62 7.56 11.55
C HIS A 778 -16.44 7.18 12.48
N CYS A 779 -16.70 6.88 13.76
CA CYS A 779 -15.67 6.43 14.72
C CYS A 779 -15.32 4.93 14.57
N GLN A 780 -16.06 4.18 13.74
CA GLN A 780 -15.83 2.75 13.52
C GLN A 780 -14.86 2.47 12.36
N PHE A 781 -14.57 3.48 11.52
CA PHE A 781 -13.78 3.34 10.29
C PHE A 781 -12.71 4.42 10.11
N LEU A 782 -12.38 5.22 11.14
CA LEU A 782 -11.41 6.30 11.04
C LEU A 782 -10.36 6.23 12.14
N ARG A 783 -9.09 6.16 11.74
CA ARG A 783 -7.94 6.61 12.53
C ARG A 783 -7.13 7.53 11.62
N PRO A 784 -6.78 8.78 11.97
CA PRO A 784 -6.64 9.43 13.29
C PRO A 784 -7.61 10.62 13.50
N ASP A 785 -7.70 11.10 14.74
CA ASP A 785 -8.75 11.92 15.38
C ASP A 785 -9.33 13.17 14.66
N ASP A 786 -8.86 13.60 13.50
CA ASP A 786 -9.46 14.67 12.70
C ASP A 786 -9.76 14.19 11.27
N THR A 787 -11.03 14.28 10.85
CA THR A 787 -11.44 14.05 9.46
C THR A 787 -10.70 15.00 8.50
N GLY A 788 -10.56 14.64 7.22
CA GLY A 788 -9.93 15.52 6.22
C GLY A 788 -10.53 16.93 6.19
N ALA A 789 -11.84 17.05 6.34
CA ALA A 789 -12.57 18.31 6.44
C ALA A 789 -12.16 19.11 7.69
N VAL A 790 -12.00 18.45 8.83
CA VAL A 790 -11.57 19.08 10.08
C VAL A 790 -10.13 19.55 9.96
N GLN A 791 -9.23 18.76 9.37
CA GLN A 791 -7.85 19.18 9.09
C GLN A 791 -7.81 20.42 8.20
N LEU A 792 -8.62 20.47 7.14
CA LEU A 792 -8.75 21.62 6.25
C LEU A 792 -9.27 22.87 6.99
N VAL A 793 -10.24 22.71 7.90
CA VAL A 793 -10.79 23.83 8.68
C VAL A 793 -9.79 24.32 9.73
N ARG A 794 -9.10 23.43 10.45
CA ARG A 794 -8.04 23.79 11.42
C ARG A 794 -6.87 24.49 10.73
N ARG A 795 -6.48 24.04 9.55
CA ARG A 795 -5.52 24.78 8.72
C ARG A 795 -6.00 26.19 8.41
N GLY A 796 -7.29 26.35 8.08
CA GLY A 796 -7.90 27.66 7.87
C GLY A 796 -7.80 28.56 9.11
N GLN A 797 -7.98 28.01 10.32
CA GLN A 797 -7.76 28.74 11.58
C GLN A 797 -6.30 29.23 11.67
N ALA A 798 -5.33 28.34 11.49
CA ALA A 798 -3.91 28.69 11.58
C ALA A 798 -3.49 29.76 10.55
N LEU A 799 -3.98 29.66 9.31
CA LEU A 799 -3.72 30.66 8.26
C LEU A 799 -4.40 32.00 8.55
N ALA A 800 -5.62 32.00 9.08
CA ALA A 800 -6.32 33.21 9.48
C ALA A 800 -5.59 33.92 10.63
N ASP A 801 -5.09 33.17 11.61
CA ASP A 801 -4.31 33.69 12.72
C ASP A 801 -2.97 34.28 12.25
N ALA A 802 -2.25 33.58 11.37
CA ALA A 802 -1.01 34.08 10.76
C ALA A 802 -1.24 35.36 9.94
N TYR A 803 -2.31 35.41 9.14
CA TYR A 803 -2.71 36.61 8.40
C TYR A 803 -3.01 37.78 9.33
N ASN A 804 -3.81 37.57 10.38
CA ASN A 804 -4.16 38.63 11.33
C ASN A 804 -2.93 39.12 12.12
N ALA A 805 -2.03 38.20 12.50
CA ALA A 805 -0.79 38.53 13.18
C ALA A 805 0.16 39.36 12.29
N SER A 806 0.38 38.95 11.05
CA SER A 806 1.23 39.68 10.10
C SER A 806 0.63 41.03 9.72
N LEU A 807 -0.70 41.11 9.56
CA LEU A 807 -1.42 42.36 9.33
C LEU A 807 -1.27 43.33 10.50
N ALA A 808 -1.45 42.85 11.74
CA ALA A 808 -1.29 43.67 12.94
C ALA A 808 0.16 44.14 13.13
N ALA A 809 1.14 43.26 12.88
CA ALA A 809 2.55 43.60 12.94
C ALA A 809 2.90 44.69 11.92
N TRP A 810 2.41 44.58 10.68
CA TRP A 810 2.67 45.58 9.64
C TRP A 810 1.98 46.92 9.92
N TYR A 811 0.71 46.94 10.38
CA TYR A 811 0.00 48.17 10.70
C TYR A 811 0.51 48.89 11.95
N SER A 812 1.03 48.15 12.94
CA SER A 812 1.56 48.75 14.18
C SER A 812 2.98 49.30 14.01
N TYR A 813 3.65 48.97 12.90
CA TYR A 813 5.00 49.39 12.61
C TYR A 813 5.08 50.88 12.24
N GLN A 814 6.02 51.62 12.85
CA GLN A 814 6.11 53.09 12.71
C GLN A 814 6.97 53.55 11.52
N GLY A 815 7.54 52.63 10.73
CA GLY A 815 8.30 52.95 9.52
C GLY A 815 9.68 53.55 9.78
N ASP A 816 10.31 53.24 10.91
CA ASP A 816 11.60 53.78 11.34
C ASP A 816 12.84 53.02 10.80
N ASP A 817 12.64 51.85 10.22
CA ASP A 817 13.61 50.94 9.58
C ASP A 817 13.00 50.36 8.29
N ALA A 818 13.58 50.76 7.16
CA ALA A 818 13.11 50.35 5.84
C ALA A 818 13.34 48.85 5.55
N ALA A 819 14.32 48.20 6.18
CA ALA A 819 14.56 46.77 5.99
C ALA A 819 13.47 45.96 6.70
N LEU A 820 13.15 46.35 7.94
CA LEU A 820 12.08 45.73 8.72
C LEU A 820 10.69 45.96 8.09
N ASP A 821 10.41 47.16 7.56
CA ASP A 821 9.15 47.44 6.83
C ASP A 821 8.96 46.47 5.64
N ASN A 822 10.02 46.28 4.84
CA ASN A 822 9.98 45.36 3.71
C ASN A 822 9.80 43.90 4.15
N GLN A 823 10.42 43.48 5.25
CA GLN A 823 10.25 42.13 5.80
C GLN A 823 8.81 41.89 6.27
N LEU A 824 8.24 42.83 7.02
CA LEU A 824 6.85 42.77 7.50
C LEU A 824 5.86 42.76 6.32
N ALA A 825 6.08 43.59 5.32
CA ALA A 825 5.25 43.62 4.11
C ALA A 825 5.31 42.27 3.36
N ARG A 826 6.51 41.71 3.16
CA ARG A 826 6.67 40.39 2.50
C ARG A 826 5.94 39.28 3.26
N ARG A 827 6.09 39.24 4.59
CA ARG A 827 5.40 38.25 5.42
C ARG A 827 3.88 38.39 5.31
N TYR A 828 3.35 39.61 5.38
CA TYR A 828 1.93 39.87 5.18
C TYR A 828 1.41 39.38 3.82
N PHE A 829 2.09 39.71 2.73
CA PHE A 829 1.65 39.27 1.40
C PHE A 829 1.75 37.76 1.22
N ALA A 830 2.75 37.10 1.80
CA ALA A 830 2.87 35.64 1.80
C ALA A 830 1.73 34.98 2.57
N ASP A 831 1.46 35.41 3.80
CA ASP A 831 0.39 34.86 4.64
C ASP A 831 -0.99 35.10 4.00
N ARG A 832 -1.21 36.27 3.39
CA ARG A 832 -2.42 36.56 2.61
C ARG A 832 -2.58 35.66 1.39
N PHE A 833 -1.50 35.40 0.65
CA PHE A 833 -1.54 34.52 -0.52
C PHE A 833 -1.86 33.08 -0.12
N ARG A 834 -1.22 32.57 0.94
CA ARG A 834 -1.49 31.24 1.50
C ARG A 834 -2.94 31.10 1.96
N MET A 835 -3.46 32.11 2.67
CA MET A 835 -4.85 32.16 3.10
C MET A 835 -5.82 32.09 1.91
N ARG A 836 -5.64 32.95 0.90
CA ARG A 836 -6.51 32.97 -0.29
C ARG A 836 -6.50 31.66 -1.07
N ASN A 837 -5.32 31.09 -1.28
CA ASN A 837 -5.18 29.79 -1.95
C ASN A 837 -5.93 28.68 -1.18
N HIS A 838 -5.85 28.71 0.15
CA HIS A 838 -6.62 27.78 0.99
C HIS A 838 -8.14 28.01 0.86
N ILE A 839 -8.60 29.27 0.84
CA ILE A 839 -10.02 29.57 0.61
C ILE A 839 -10.49 29.06 -0.77
N ASP A 840 -9.71 29.27 -1.83
CA ASP A 840 -10.03 28.76 -3.17
C ASP A 840 -10.13 27.21 -3.18
N LEU A 841 -9.30 26.53 -2.37
CA LEU A 841 -9.39 25.08 -2.18
C LEU A 841 -10.69 24.69 -1.47
N LEU A 842 -11.07 25.35 -0.37
CA LEU A 842 -12.32 25.06 0.35
C LEU A 842 -13.57 25.30 -0.52
N GLU A 843 -13.57 26.35 -1.35
CA GLU A 843 -14.64 26.60 -2.32
C GLU A 843 -14.72 25.47 -3.36
N THR A 844 -13.57 24.98 -3.82
CA THR A 844 -13.51 23.87 -4.77
C THR A 844 -14.02 22.58 -4.14
N VAL A 845 -13.58 22.25 -2.91
CA VAL A 845 -14.08 21.10 -2.13
C VAL A 845 -15.61 21.17 -1.99
N GLN A 846 -16.14 22.32 -1.57
CA GLN A 846 -17.59 22.51 -1.42
C GLN A 846 -18.34 22.34 -2.75
N ALA A 847 -17.79 22.88 -3.85
CA ALA A 847 -18.41 22.77 -5.17
C ALA A 847 -18.42 21.31 -5.66
N THR A 848 -17.31 20.59 -5.51
CA THR A 848 -17.18 19.17 -5.88
C THR A 848 -18.11 18.30 -5.04
N TYR A 849 -18.14 18.51 -3.71
CA TYR A 849 -19.04 17.79 -2.80
C TYR A 849 -20.51 18.03 -3.12
N ALA A 850 -20.90 19.24 -3.54
CA ALA A 850 -22.26 19.52 -3.96
C ALA A 850 -22.68 18.78 -5.25
N ILE A 851 -21.73 18.38 -6.10
CA ILE A 851 -21.97 17.64 -7.35
C ILE A 851 -22.00 16.13 -7.09
N PHE A 852 -20.98 15.60 -6.40
CA PHE A 852 -20.73 14.16 -6.28
C PHE A 852 -21.06 13.60 -4.89
N GLY A 853 -20.89 14.38 -3.82
CA GLY A 853 -21.07 13.93 -2.43
C GLY A 853 -22.52 13.70 -1.98
N ARG A 854 -23.50 13.86 -2.88
CA ARG A 854 -24.95 13.64 -2.61
C ARG A 854 -25.58 12.60 -3.53
N VAL A 855 -24.76 11.87 -4.29
CA VAL A 855 -25.24 11.00 -5.37
C VAL A 855 -25.83 9.68 -4.85
N TYR A 856 -25.73 9.39 -3.54
CA TYR A 856 -26.43 8.29 -2.88
C TYR A 856 -27.14 8.74 -1.61
#